data_AF-A0A8C1F2D2-F1
#
_entry.id   AF-A0A8C1F2D2-F1
#
_cell.length_a   1.000
_cell.length_b   1.000
_cell.length_c   1.000
_cell.angle_alpha   90.00
_cell.angle_beta   90.00
_cell.angle_gamma   90.00
#
_symmetry.space_group_name_H-M   'P 1'
#
loop_
_entity.id
_entity.type
_entity.pdbx_description
1 polymer ?
#
loop_
_entity_poly.entity_id
_entity_poly.type
_entity_poly.pdbx_seq_one_letter_code
_entity_poly.pdbx_strand_id
1 'polypeptide(L)'
;LTMQAARCPTDELSLTNCAVVSEKDLQSGQHVTVRTTPAHKFVFTVKCHHSVLPGTIAFSLPQRKWAGLSIGQEIEVANYNFDKSKQCIGAMTIEIDFLQKKSTDSSPYDSDKMAAEFIQHFNNQGFSVGQQLVFSFCDKLFGLVIKGIEAMDSSILRGEPESGKKQQIEIGLLVGNSQVIFEKSEGSSLTLVGKAKTKEARQTIINPDWNFEKMGIGGLDKEFSDIFRRAFASRVFPPDIVEQMGCKHVKGILLFGPPGCGKTLMARQIGKMLNAREPKIVNGPEILNKYVGESEANIRKLFADAEEEQKRLGANSGLHIIIFDELDAICKQRGTGASSTGVHDTVVNQLLSKIDGVEQLNNILVIGMTNRPDLIDDALMRPGRFEVKMEIGLPDENGRVQILNIHTAKMREFNLLSGDVDVKELAAETKNYSGAELEGLVRAAQSTAMNRHIKATSTVEVDMERAEKLQVTRTDFMGSLNNDIKPAFGTNQEDYSSYIMNGIIKWGDPVTRVLEDGELLVQQAKNSDRTPLVSVLLEGPPHSGKTALAAKISEDSQFPFIKICSPDKMIGHSEISKCQAIKKVFDDAYKSQLSCVVVDDIERLLDYVPIGPRFSNLVLQALLVLLKKTPPHGRKLLIIGTTSRKDVLQEMEMLDAFSTTIHVQNISSGEHLVEALELLGSFTDAERTTIAQNVKGKRVWIGIKKLLMLIEMSLQMDQAYRVSKFLSLLKNEGA
;
A
#
# COMPACT_ATOMS: atom_id res chain seq x y z
N LEU A 1 49.29 -37.24 -38.73
CA LEU A 1 50.46 -37.71 -37.97
C LEU A 1 49.95 -38.39 -36.71
N THR A 2 50.43 -39.59 -36.39
CA THR A 2 50.14 -40.21 -35.09
C THR A 2 51.24 -39.77 -34.13
N MET A 3 50.88 -39.16 -33.01
CA MET A 3 51.81 -38.66 -32.00
C MET A 3 51.41 -39.16 -30.62
N GLN A 4 52.36 -39.18 -29.68
CA GLN A 4 52.08 -39.53 -28.28
C GLN A 4 51.92 -38.27 -27.41
N ALA A 5 50.89 -38.26 -26.57
CA ALA A 5 50.64 -37.17 -25.63
C ALA A 5 51.66 -37.19 -24.48
N ALA A 6 52.39 -36.09 -24.30
CA ALA A 6 53.39 -35.91 -23.25
C ALA A 6 52.97 -34.81 -22.25
N ARG A 7 53.72 -34.69 -21.15
CA ARG A 7 53.54 -33.61 -20.16
C ARG A 7 54.32 -32.37 -20.61
N CYS A 8 53.71 -31.19 -20.44
CA CYS A 8 54.38 -29.90 -20.63
C CYS A 8 55.69 -29.81 -19.80
N PRO A 9 56.83 -29.42 -20.41
CA PRO A 9 58.14 -29.40 -19.74
C PRO A 9 58.28 -28.34 -18.64
N THR A 10 57.71 -27.15 -18.83
CA THR A 10 57.81 -26.01 -17.91
C THR A 10 56.45 -25.40 -17.62
N ASP A 11 56.34 -24.70 -16.48
CA ASP A 11 55.12 -24.01 -16.09
C ASP A 11 54.88 -22.75 -16.93
N GLU A 12 55.94 -22.09 -17.42
CA GLU A 12 55.82 -20.96 -18.35
C GLU A 12 55.12 -21.36 -19.65
N LEU A 13 55.47 -22.52 -20.22
CA LEU A 13 54.80 -23.06 -21.39
C LEU A 13 53.35 -23.45 -21.08
N SER A 14 53.04 -23.84 -19.84
CA SER A 14 51.67 -24.13 -19.40
C SER A 14 50.77 -22.89 -19.43
N LEU A 15 51.32 -21.68 -19.26
CA LEU A 15 50.57 -20.41 -19.32
C LEU A 15 50.27 -19.97 -20.75
N THR A 16 51.01 -20.46 -21.74
CA THR A 16 50.86 -20.03 -23.14
C THR A 16 49.66 -20.62 -23.86
N ASN A 17 48.99 -21.61 -23.27
CA ASN A 17 47.89 -22.38 -23.89
C ASN A 17 48.22 -22.97 -25.28
N CYS A 18 49.50 -23.18 -25.59
CA CYS A 18 49.94 -23.87 -26.81
C CYS A 18 50.18 -25.36 -26.55
N ALA A 19 49.97 -26.20 -27.56
CA ALA A 19 50.47 -27.56 -27.58
C ALA A 19 51.95 -27.54 -27.99
N VAL A 20 52.81 -28.10 -27.15
CA VAL A 20 54.26 -27.96 -27.30
C VAL A 20 54.81 -29.14 -28.08
N VAL A 21 55.55 -28.89 -29.16
CA VAL A 21 56.09 -29.93 -30.05
C VAL A 21 57.58 -29.75 -30.29
N SER A 22 58.22 -30.75 -30.90
CA SER A 22 59.60 -30.63 -31.38
C SER A 22 59.66 -29.76 -32.65
N GLU A 23 60.72 -28.97 -32.81
CA GLU A 23 60.97 -28.14 -34.02
C GLU A 23 61.07 -28.97 -35.31
N LYS A 24 61.32 -30.27 -35.18
CA LYS A 24 61.46 -31.20 -36.32
C LYS A 24 60.12 -31.64 -36.91
N ASP A 25 59.03 -31.58 -36.15
CA ASP A 25 57.74 -32.15 -36.55
C ASP A 25 56.80 -31.11 -37.15
N LEU A 26 56.68 -29.95 -36.51
CA LEU A 26 55.75 -28.87 -36.86
C LEU A 26 56.40 -27.51 -36.56
N GLN A 27 55.87 -26.45 -37.16
CA GLN A 27 56.35 -25.08 -36.94
C GLN A 27 55.51 -24.35 -35.88
N SER A 28 56.15 -23.49 -35.10
CA SER A 28 55.49 -22.59 -34.15
C SER A 28 54.48 -21.69 -34.87
N GLY A 29 53.29 -21.53 -34.30
CA GLY A 29 52.22 -20.71 -34.85
C GLY A 29 51.30 -21.43 -35.85
N GLN A 30 51.58 -22.70 -36.17
CA GLN A 30 50.61 -23.55 -36.87
C GLN A 30 49.49 -24.00 -35.93
N HIS A 31 48.34 -24.35 -36.48
CA HIS A 31 47.22 -24.90 -35.70
C HIS A 31 46.98 -26.34 -36.10
N VAL A 32 46.67 -27.17 -35.12
CA VAL A 32 46.44 -28.61 -35.31
C VAL A 32 45.13 -29.03 -34.67
N THR A 33 44.44 -29.95 -35.32
CA THR A 33 43.35 -30.71 -34.72
C THR A 33 43.89 -31.99 -34.12
N VAL A 34 43.61 -32.21 -32.85
CA VAL A 34 43.87 -33.44 -32.12
C VAL A 34 42.57 -34.23 -32.03
N ARG A 35 42.60 -35.48 -32.49
CA ARG A 35 41.46 -36.41 -32.39
C ARG A 35 41.80 -37.51 -31.41
N THR A 36 40.96 -37.67 -30.39
CA THR A 36 41.03 -38.75 -29.40
C THR A 36 40.01 -39.83 -29.67
N THR A 37 38.86 -39.46 -30.26
CA THR A 37 37.79 -40.34 -30.74
C THR A 37 37.20 -39.77 -32.03
N PRO A 38 36.48 -40.56 -32.85
CA PRO A 38 35.90 -40.05 -34.11
C PRO A 38 34.93 -38.87 -33.94
N ALA A 39 34.31 -38.75 -32.77
CA ALA A 39 33.33 -37.71 -32.44
C ALA A 39 33.94 -36.43 -31.84
N HIS A 40 35.12 -36.50 -31.21
CA HIS A 40 35.71 -35.37 -30.48
C HIS A 40 36.94 -34.82 -31.22
N LYS A 41 36.83 -33.57 -31.68
CA LYS A 41 37.89 -32.83 -32.36
C LYS A 41 38.25 -31.60 -31.52
N PHE A 42 39.51 -31.52 -31.09
CA PHE A 42 40.01 -30.38 -30.33
C PHE A 42 41.05 -29.63 -31.15
N VAL A 43 40.99 -28.30 -31.19
CA VAL A 43 41.95 -27.48 -31.94
C VAL A 43 42.95 -26.85 -30.97
N PHE A 44 44.24 -26.97 -31.29
CA PHE A 44 45.32 -26.41 -30.50
C PHE A 44 46.27 -25.59 -31.37
N THR A 45 46.87 -24.57 -30.78
CA THR A 45 47.95 -23.79 -31.41
C THR A 45 49.30 -24.39 -31.02
N VAL A 46 50.20 -24.53 -31.98
CA VAL A 46 51.47 -25.21 -31.81
C VAL A 46 52.58 -24.24 -31.42
N LYS A 47 53.40 -24.61 -30.44
CA LYS A 47 54.63 -23.90 -30.08
C LYS A 47 55.79 -24.88 -29.98
N CYS A 48 56.90 -24.61 -30.65
CA CYS A 48 58.05 -25.51 -30.63
C CYS A 48 58.89 -25.29 -29.36
N HIS A 49 59.47 -26.37 -28.83
CA HIS A 49 60.44 -26.31 -27.75
C HIS A 49 61.49 -27.43 -27.89
N HIS A 50 62.75 -27.11 -27.61
CA HIS A 50 63.88 -28.04 -27.79
C HIS A 50 63.84 -29.27 -26.86
N SER A 51 63.09 -29.20 -25.76
CA SER A 51 63.02 -30.28 -24.76
C SER A 51 61.97 -31.35 -25.08
N VAL A 52 61.23 -31.22 -26.18
CA VAL A 52 60.20 -32.18 -26.60
C VAL A 52 60.77 -33.15 -27.63
N LEU A 53 60.57 -34.44 -27.40
CA LEU A 53 61.04 -35.50 -28.28
C LEU A 53 60.24 -35.50 -29.60
N PRO A 54 60.89 -35.73 -30.76
CA PRO A 54 60.18 -35.90 -32.04
C PRO A 54 59.16 -37.04 -31.96
N GLY A 55 57.96 -36.84 -32.53
CA GLY A 55 56.83 -37.77 -32.45
C GLY A 55 55.99 -37.66 -31.16
N THR A 56 56.32 -36.73 -30.26
CA THR A 56 55.54 -36.44 -29.05
C THR A 56 55.00 -35.02 -29.05
N ILE A 57 53.81 -34.83 -28.47
CA ILE A 57 53.17 -33.52 -28.31
C ILE A 57 52.81 -33.32 -26.84
N ALA A 58 53.38 -32.30 -26.22
CA ALA A 58 53.26 -32.03 -24.81
C ALA A 58 52.10 -31.06 -24.53
N PHE A 59 51.21 -31.46 -23.61
CA PHE A 59 50.05 -30.67 -23.21
C PHE A 59 50.14 -30.24 -21.74
N SER A 60 49.59 -29.07 -21.45
CA SER A 60 49.44 -28.56 -20.09
C SER A 60 48.35 -29.33 -19.32
N LEU A 61 48.32 -29.19 -17.98
CA LEU A 61 47.29 -29.85 -17.16
C LEU A 61 45.86 -29.38 -17.52
N PRO A 62 45.57 -28.07 -17.70
CA PRO A 62 44.25 -27.60 -18.14
C PRO A 62 43.84 -28.17 -19.50
N GLN A 63 44.75 -28.16 -20.48
CA GLN A 63 44.49 -28.70 -21.82
C GLN A 63 44.18 -30.19 -21.79
N ARG A 64 44.91 -30.98 -20.99
CA ARG A 64 44.66 -32.42 -20.85
C ARG A 64 43.33 -32.70 -20.16
N LYS A 65 42.95 -31.92 -19.16
CA LYS A 65 41.64 -32.04 -18.51
C LYS A 65 40.50 -31.73 -19.47
N TRP A 66 40.67 -30.68 -20.29
CA TRP A 66 39.68 -30.31 -21.29
C TRP A 66 39.55 -31.35 -22.42
N ALA A 67 40.67 -31.83 -22.97
CA ALA A 67 40.68 -32.80 -24.06
C ALA A 67 40.58 -34.28 -23.63
N GLY A 68 40.58 -34.56 -22.33
CA GLY A 68 40.55 -35.92 -21.78
C GLY A 68 41.79 -36.77 -22.09
N LEU A 69 42.98 -36.16 -22.14
CA LEU A 69 44.21 -36.81 -22.57
C LEU A 69 45.04 -37.38 -21.41
N SER A 70 45.45 -38.64 -21.55
CA SER A 70 46.41 -39.29 -20.64
C SER A 70 47.84 -39.24 -21.19
N ILE A 71 48.84 -39.25 -20.30
CA ILE A 71 50.26 -39.26 -20.71
C ILE A 71 50.56 -40.61 -21.37
N GLY A 72 51.22 -40.60 -22.53
CA GLY A 72 51.56 -41.79 -23.32
C GLY A 72 50.43 -42.28 -24.23
N GLN A 73 49.28 -41.59 -24.27
CA GLN A 73 48.19 -41.94 -25.17
C GLN A 73 48.54 -41.57 -26.62
N GLU A 74 48.28 -42.48 -27.55
CA GLU A 74 48.38 -42.21 -28.99
C GLU A 74 47.19 -41.37 -29.46
N ILE A 75 47.50 -40.31 -30.21
CA ILE A 75 46.52 -39.37 -30.75
C ILE A 75 46.80 -39.06 -32.22
N GLU A 76 45.72 -38.82 -32.96
CA GLU A 76 45.82 -38.38 -34.35
C GLU A 76 45.87 -36.86 -34.41
N VAL A 77 46.94 -36.34 -35.00
CA VAL A 77 47.20 -34.92 -35.20
C VAL A 77 47.13 -34.59 -36.69
N ALA A 78 46.27 -33.64 -37.06
CA ALA A 78 46.14 -33.14 -38.43
C ALA A 78 46.24 -31.61 -38.44
N ASN A 79 46.81 -31.04 -39.51
CA ASN A 79 46.88 -29.59 -39.64
C ASN A 79 45.48 -28.99 -39.80
N TYR A 80 45.23 -27.90 -39.08
CA TYR A 80 43.97 -27.17 -39.12
C TYR A 80 44.23 -25.76 -39.63
N ASN A 81 43.55 -25.38 -40.70
CA ASN A 81 43.64 -24.02 -41.25
C ASN A 81 42.33 -23.29 -40.95
N PHE A 82 42.44 -22.18 -40.21
CA PHE A 82 41.31 -21.30 -39.94
C PHE A 82 40.85 -20.57 -41.20
N ASP A 83 39.54 -20.54 -41.41
CA ASP A 83 38.94 -19.65 -42.41
C ASP A 83 38.86 -18.23 -41.83
N LYS A 84 39.84 -17.40 -42.21
CA LYS A 84 39.98 -16.01 -41.74
C LYS A 84 38.76 -15.12 -42.05
N SER A 85 37.86 -15.54 -42.94
CA SER A 85 36.66 -14.77 -43.27
C SER A 85 35.51 -14.97 -42.29
N LYS A 86 35.46 -16.10 -41.57
CA LYS A 86 34.31 -16.52 -40.74
C LYS A 86 34.68 -16.94 -39.32
N GLN A 87 35.96 -17.27 -39.08
CA GLN A 87 36.43 -17.82 -37.82
C GLN A 87 37.34 -16.86 -37.06
N CYS A 88 37.47 -15.60 -37.48
CA CYS A 88 38.14 -14.58 -36.66
C CYS A 88 37.24 -14.16 -35.51
N ILE A 89 37.77 -14.14 -34.29
CA ILE A 89 37.03 -13.75 -33.10
C ILE A 89 36.78 -12.25 -33.14
N GLY A 90 35.51 -11.85 -33.13
CA GLY A 90 35.08 -10.47 -32.93
C GLY A 90 34.97 -10.15 -31.45
N ALA A 91 34.23 -10.98 -30.71
CA ALA A 91 34.12 -10.89 -29.26
C ALA A 91 34.19 -12.28 -28.61
N MET A 92 34.79 -12.37 -27.42
CA MET A 92 34.91 -13.62 -26.67
C MET A 92 34.57 -13.40 -25.21
N THR A 93 33.62 -14.20 -24.70
CA THR A 93 33.22 -14.20 -23.29
C THR A 93 33.96 -15.29 -22.53
N ILE A 94 34.67 -14.91 -21.47
CA ILE A 94 35.51 -15.79 -20.67
C ILE A 94 35.06 -15.76 -19.21
N GLU A 95 34.71 -16.92 -18.67
CA GLU A 95 34.51 -17.11 -17.23
C GLU A 95 35.86 -17.17 -16.52
N ILE A 96 36.05 -16.35 -15.49
CA ILE A 96 37.28 -16.25 -14.71
C ILE A 96 37.05 -16.55 -13.22
N ASP A 97 37.95 -17.35 -12.65
CA ASP A 97 38.03 -17.61 -11.21
C ASP A 97 39.50 -17.79 -10.75
N PHE A 98 39.77 -17.69 -9.46
CA PHE A 98 41.09 -17.99 -8.90
C PHE A 98 41.40 -19.49 -9.05
N LEU A 99 42.57 -19.81 -9.62
CA LEU A 99 42.98 -21.21 -9.78
C LEU A 99 43.24 -21.89 -8.43
N GLN A 100 43.76 -21.13 -7.45
CA GLN A 100 44.02 -21.60 -6.09
C GLN A 100 43.09 -20.92 -5.10
N LYS A 101 42.15 -21.68 -4.51
CA LYS A 101 41.20 -21.17 -3.50
C LYS A 101 41.84 -20.66 -2.20
N LYS A 102 43.14 -20.89 -1.99
CA LYS A 102 43.90 -20.44 -0.81
C LYS A 102 44.50 -19.04 -0.96
N SER A 103 44.61 -18.53 -2.19
CA SER A 103 45.19 -17.21 -2.51
C SER A 103 44.12 -16.24 -3.03
N THR A 104 42.89 -16.38 -2.55
CA THR A 104 41.79 -15.47 -2.87
C THR A 104 41.99 -14.13 -2.17
N ASP A 105 41.81 -13.05 -2.91
CA ASP A 105 41.74 -11.70 -2.38
C ASP A 105 40.55 -10.96 -2.94
N SER A 106 40.10 -9.94 -2.21
CA SER A 106 38.99 -9.06 -2.58
C SER A 106 39.44 -7.80 -3.32
N SER A 107 40.69 -7.76 -3.83
CA SER A 107 41.16 -6.57 -4.55
C SER A 107 40.45 -6.44 -5.90
N PRO A 108 40.17 -5.20 -6.35
CA PRO A 108 39.56 -4.96 -7.64
C PRO A 108 40.57 -5.18 -8.76
N TYR A 109 40.24 -6.04 -9.72
CA TYR A 109 41.03 -6.28 -10.92
C TYR A 109 40.45 -5.51 -12.12
N ASP A 110 41.31 -4.80 -12.83
CA ASP A 110 40.95 -3.99 -13.99
C ASP A 110 40.81 -4.88 -15.24
N SER A 111 39.57 -5.20 -15.59
CA SER A 111 39.20 -6.02 -16.74
C SER A 111 39.70 -5.48 -18.08
N ASP A 112 39.84 -4.15 -18.24
CA ASP A 112 40.31 -3.56 -19.49
C ASP A 112 41.81 -3.83 -19.68
N LYS A 113 42.61 -3.72 -18.60
CA LYS A 113 44.03 -4.08 -18.60
C LYS A 113 44.23 -5.58 -18.77
N MET A 114 43.43 -6.39 -18.07
CA MET A 114 43.46 -7.85 -18.21
C MET A 114 43.14 -8.27 -19.65
N ALA A 115 42.16 -7.65 -20.29
CA ALA A 115 41.80 -7.96 -21.68
C ALA A 115 42.94 -7.58 -22.64
N ALA A 116 43.57 -6.43 -22.45
CA ALA A 116 44.72 -6.01 -23.25
C ALA A 116 45.91 -6.97 -23.11
N GLU A 117 46.26 -7.35 -21.88
CA GLU A 117 47.35 -8.31 -21.62
C GLU A 117 47.01 -9.71 -22.14
N PHE A 118 45.75 -10.13 -22.01
CA PHE A 118 45.27 -11.38 -22.59
C PHE A 118 45.44 -11.41 -24.11
N ILE A 119 45.02 -10.36 -24.82
CA ILE A 119 45.20 -10.27 -26.28
C ILE A 119 46.68 -10.24 -26.65
N GLN A 120 47.51 -9.53 -25.90
CA GLN A 120 48.97 -9.51 -26.14
C GLN A 120 49.60 -10.89 -26.00
N HIS A 121 49.22 -11.66 -24.97
CA HIS A 121 49.80 -12.98 -24.70
C HIS A 121 49.25 -14.08 -25.61
N PHE A 122 47.97 -14.02 -25.98
CA PHE A 122 47.28 -15.08 -26.74
C PHE A 122 46.98 -14.69 -28.20
N ASN A 123 47.66 -13.69 -28.75
CA ASN A 123 47.46 -13.28 -30.14
C ASN A 123 47.74 -14.43 -31.11
N ASN A 124 46.94 -14.53 -32.18
CA ASN A 124 47.01 -15.60 -33.18
C ASN A 124 46.89 -17.01 -32.60
N GLN A 125 46.12 -17.20 -31.52
CA GLN A 125 45.80 -18.52 -31.00
C GLN A 125 44.35 -18.92 -31.29
N GLY A 126 44.17 -20.21 -31.60
CA GLY A 126 42.85 -20.82 -31.76
C GLY A 126 42.21 -21.16 -30.42
N PHE A 127 40.97 -20.75 -30.24
CA PHE A 127 40.15 -21.00 -29.06
C PHE A 127 38.85 -21.70 -29.41
N SER A 128 38.38 -22.55 -28.49
CA SER A 128 37.10 -23.25 -28.61
C SER A 128 36.19 -22.96 -27.42
N VAL A 129 34.88 -22.94 -27.66
CA VAL A 129 33.87 -22.86 -26.60
C VAL A 129 34.05 -24.04 -25.64
N GLY A 130 34.07 -23.77 -24.34
CA GLY A 130 34.31 -24.72 -23.25
C GLY A 130 35.79 -24.98 -22.93
N GLN A 131 36.73 -24.38 -23.66
CA GLN A 131 38.16 -24.57 -23.43
C GLN A 131 38.59 -23.99 -22.08
N GLN A 132 39.37 -24.78 -21.33
CA GLN A 132 39.95 -24.38 -20.05
C GLN A 132 41.42 -24.01 -20.22
N LEU A 133 41.81 -22.84 -19.71
CA LEU A 133 43.21 -22.41 -19.67
C LEU A 133 43.54 -21.67 -18.37
N VAL A 134 44.82 -21.35 -18.19
CA VAL A 134 45.31 -20.59 -17.04
C VAL A 134 45.91 -19.28 -17.54
N PHE A 135 45.59 -18.20 -16.85
CA PHE A 135 46.11 -16.87 -17.13
C PHE A 135 46.79 -16.30 -15.90
N SER A 136 47.97 -15.73 -16.10
CA SER A 136 48.71 -15.04 -15.03
C SER A 136 48.52 -13.54 -15.20
N PHE A 137 48.08 -12.88 -14.13
CA PHE A 137 47.93 -11.42 -14.09
C PHE A 137 48.36 -10.91 -12.71
N CYS A 138 49.26 -9.92 -12.66
CA CYS A 138 49.86 -9.39 -11.42
C CYS A 138 50.34 -10.50 -10.46
N ASP A 139 51.12 -11.47 -10.97
CA ASP A 139 51.67 -12.62 -10.23
C ASP A 139 50.61 -13.57 -9.60
N LYS A 140 49.37 -13.52 -10.08
CA LYS A 140 48.29 -14.42 -9.66
C LYS A 140 47.76 -15.25 -10.80
N LEU A 141 47.42 -16.49 -10.47
CA LEU A 141 46.93 -17.49 -11.42
C LEU A 141 45.41 -17.58 -11.40
N PHE A 142 44.82 -17.34 -12.56
CA PHE A 142 43.39 -17.45 -12.81
C PHE A 142 43.10 -18.67 -13.68
N GLY A 143 42.05 -19.41 -13.34
CA GLY A 143 41.46 -20.41 -14.20
C GLY A 143 40.43 -19.73 -15.10
N LEU A 144 40.57 -19.91 -16.40
CA LEU A 144 39.65 -19.36 -17.40
C LEU A 144 38.89 -20.48 -18.11
N VAL A 145 37.62 -20.24 -18.38
CA VAL A 145 36.77 -21.10 -19.20
C VAL A 145 36.08 -20.26 -20.27
N ILE A 146 36.24 -20.63 -21.53
CA ILE A 146 35.63 -19.90 -22.64
C ILE A 146 34.16 -20.29 -22.76
N LYS A 147 33.25 -19.31 -22.73
CA LYS A 147 31.80 -19.56 -22.70
C LYS A 147 31.12 -19.31 -24.02
N GLY A 148 31.53 -18.26 -24.71
CA GLY A 148 30.95 -17.87 -25.99
C GLY A 148 31.98 -17.17 -26.84
N ILE A 149 31.92 -17.43 -28.14
CA ILE A 149 32.75 -16.79 -29.15
C ILE A 149 31.83 -16.26 -30.24
N GLU A 150 31.96 -14.96 -30.54
CA GLU A 150 31.27 -14.28 -31.61
C GLU A 150 32.28 -14.01 -32.73
N ALA A 151 31.90 -14.36 -33.97
CA ALA A 151 32.71 -14.04 -35.14
C ALA A 151 32.73 -12.53 -35.40
N MET A 152 33.83 -12.06 -35.98
CA MET A 152 33.94 -10.69 -36.47
C MET A 152 32.98 -10.48 -37.64
N ASP A 153 32.20 -9.41 -37.60
CA ASP A 153 31.31 -9.09 -38.70
C ASP A 153 32.14 -8.68 -39.92
N SER A 154 32.00 -9.43 -41.02
CA SER A 154 32.70 -9.19 -42.29
C SER A 154 32.39 -7.80 -42.89
N SER A 155 31.30 -7.17 -42.44
CA SER A 155 30.86 -5.83 -42.84
C SER A 155 31.77 -4.71 -42.31
N ILE A 156 32.38 -4.91 -41.14
CA ILE A 156 33.30 -3.94 -40.50
C ILE A 156 34.60 -3.77 -41.31
N LEU A 157 35.05 -4.85 -41.96
CA LEU A 157 36.21 -4.81 -42.86
C LEU A 157 35.91 -4.09 -44.19
N ARG A 158 34.62 -3.86 -44.52
CA ARG A 158 34.17 -3.23 -45.79
C ARG A 158 33.56 -1.82 -45.60
N GLY A 159 33.37 -1.34 -44.37
CA GLY A 159 32.89 0.01 -44.08
C GLY A 159 31.36 0.22 -44.21
N GLU A 160 30.56 -0.84 -44.13
CA GLU A 160 29.09 -0.78 -44.18
C GLU A 160 28.46 -0.75 -42.76
N PRO A 161 27.25 -0.19 -42.56
CA PRO A 161 26.62 -0.09 -41.25
C PRO A 161 26.26 -1.44 -40.63
N GLU A 162 26.32 -1.54 -39.30
CA GLU A 162 26.15 -2.78 -38.51
C GLU A 162 24.86 -3.54 -38.87
N SER A 163 25.01 -4.76 -39.41
CA SER A 163 23.94 -5.75 -39.44
C SER A 163 23.93 -6.46 -38.09
N GLY A 164 23.00 -6.10 -37.19
CA GLY A 164 22.95 -6.52 -35.78
C GLY A 164 22.78 -8.02 -35.48
N LYS A 165 23.14 -8.95 -36.38
CA LYS A 165 23.21 -10.39 -36.09
C LYS A 165 24.66 -10.84 -35.93
N LYS A 166 25.12 -10.89 -34.69
CA LYS A 166 26.40 -11.48 -34.33
C LYS A 166 26.35 -13.00 -34.52
N GLN A 167 27.24 -13.54 -35.34
CA GLN A 167 27.32 -14.99 -35.59
C GLN A 167 28.09 -15.67 -34.46
N GLN A 168 27.44 -16.58 -33.73
CA GLN A 168 28.12 -17.43 -32.75
C GLN A 168 28.90 -18.53 -33.45
N ILE A 169 30.13 -18.77 -33.00
CA ILE A 169 31.03 -19.80 -33.52
C ILE A 169 31.56 -20.68 -32.39
N GLU A 170 31.75 -21.97 -32.66
CA GLU A 170 32.29 -22.91 -31.67
C GLU A 170 33.82 -22.84 -31.55
N ILE A 171 34.51 -22.49 -32.65
CA ILE A 171 35.97 -22.39 -32.73
C ILE A 171 36.34 -21.12 -33.50
N GLY A 172 37.24 -20.33 -32.94
CA GLY A 172 37.73 -19.10 -33.57
C GLY A 172 39.21 -18.83 -33.32
N LEU A 173 39.80 -17.96 -34.15
CA LEU A 173 41.16 -17.47 -34.05
C LEU A 173 41.16 -16.08 -33.40
N LEU A 174 41.88 -15.92 -32.29
CA LEU A 174 42.05 -14.63 -31.62
C LEU A 174 42.96 -13.73 -32.46
N VAL A 175 42.48 -12.52 -32.75
CA VAL A 175 43.19 -11.50 -33.50
C VAL A 175 43.34 -10.24 -32.63
N GLY A 176 44.31 -9.38 -32.94
CA GLY A 176 44.61 -8.21 -32.10
C GLY A 176 43.45 -7.21 -31.91
N ASN A 177 42.44 -7.24 -32.78
CA ASN A 177 41.23 -6.41 -32.71
C ASN A 177 40.01 -7.14 -32.13
N SER A 178 40.18 -8.35 -31.59
CA SER A 178 39.14 -9.07 -30.85
C SER A 178 38.84 -8.36 -29.53
N GLN A 179 37.57 -8.34 -29.13
CA GLN A 179 37.15 -7.85 -27.81
C GLN A 179 37.04 -9.03 -26.83
N VAL A 180 37.66 -8.91 -25.67
CA VAL A 180 37.57 -9.93 -24.61
C VAL A 180 36.68 -9.39 -23.49
N ILE A 181 35.70 -10.20 -23.09
CA ILE A 181 34.73 -9.86 -22.06
C ILE A 181 34.86 -10.89 -20.95
N PHE A 182 35.17 -10.45 -19.73
CA PHE A 182 35.26 -11.34 -18.57
C PHE A 182 33.94 -11.41 -17.80
N GLU A 183 33.58 -12.62 -17.40
CA GLU A 183 32.51 -12.89 -16.43
C GLU A 183 33.09 -13.65 -15.24
N LYS A 184 32.66 -13.32 -14.02
CA LYS A 184 33.09 -14.06 -12.83
C LYS A 184 32.32 -15.38 -12.73
N SER A 185 32.93 -16.41 -12.15
CA SER A 185 32.23 -17.66 -11.86
C SER A 185 31.15 -17.51 -10.78
N GLU A 186 30.06 -18.27 -10.88
CA GLU A 186 28.94 -18.28 -9.93
C GLU A 186 29.38 -18.78 -8.54
N GLY A 187 29.83 -17.85 -7.68
CA GLY A 187 30.35 -18.14 -6.34
C GLY A 187 31.78 -17.63 -6.07
N SER A 188 32.43 -17.03 -7.07
CA SER A 188 33.74 -16.39 -6.87
C SER A 188 33.62 -15.06 -6.12
N SER A 189 34.58 -14.78 -5.24
CA SER A 189 34.74 -13.49 -4.55
C SER A 189 35.49 -12.43 -5.40
N LEU A 190 35.79 -12.76 -6.66
CA LEU A 190 36.53 -11.89 -7.57
C LEU A 190 35.73 -10.62 -7.89
N THR A 191 36.39 -9.46 -7.75
CA THR A 191 35.81 -8.16 -8.08
C THR A 191 36.42 -7.61 -9.37
N LEU A 192 35.65 -7.61 -10.46
CA LEU A 192 36.07 -7.08 -11.76
C LEU A 192 35.58 -5.63 -11.97
N VAL A 193 36.51 -4.73 -12.29
CA VAL A 193 36.27 -3.31 -12.58
C VAL A 193 36.64 -3.03 -14.03
N GLY A 194 35.98 -2.09 -14.71
CA GLY A 194 36.24 -1.75 -16.11
C GLY A 194 35.08 -2.06 -17.05
N LYS A 195 35.29 -1.83 -18.35
CA LYS A 195 34.27 -1.96 -19.41
C LYS A 195 34.26 -3.33 -20.07
N ALA A 196 35.39 -4.03 -20.07
CA ALA A 196 35.60 -5.38 -20.59
C ALA A 196 35.03 -6.49 -19.67
N LYS A 197 33.90 -6.23 -19.01
CA LYS A 197 33.13 -7.23 -18.28
C LYS A 197 31.76 -7.37 -18.90
N THR A 198 31.17 -8.56 -18.80
CA THR A 198 29.76 -8.71 -19.16
C THR A 198 29.00 -7.69 -18.33
N LYS A 199 28.26 -6.78 -18.98
CA LYS A 199 27.24 -6.02 -18.27
C LYS A 199 26.30 -7.08 -17.74
N GLU A 200 26.50 -7.55 -16.51
CA GLU A 200 25.50 -8.31 -15.78
C GLU A 200 24.23 -7.50 -16.01
N ALA A 201 23.26 -8.11 -16.69
CA ALA A 201 21.96 -7.50 -16.89
C ALA A 201 21.45 -7.27 -15.48
N ARG A 202 21.70 -6.07 -14.94
CA ARG A 202 21.06 -5.62 -13.71
C ARG A 202 19.60 -5.85 -14.01
N GLN A 203 19.02 -6.87 -13.37
CA GLN A 203 17.59 -7.09 -13.45
C GLN A 203 17.00 -5.75 -13.06
N THR A 204 16.40 -5.06 -14.02
CA THR A 204 15.75 -3.79 -13.77
C THR A 204 14.81 -4.05 -12.61
N ILE A 205 15.04 -3.36 -11.48
CA ILE A 205 14.30 -3.56 -10.23
C ILE A 205 12.79 -3.34 -10.46
N ILE A 206 12.43 -2.75 -11.61
CA ILE A 206 11.06 -2.44 -12.01
C ILE A 206 10.82 -3.03 -13.40
N ASN A 207 9.73 -3.79 -13.54
CA ASN A 207 9.19 -4.18 -14.84
C ASN A 207 8.52 -2.96 -15.50
N PRO A 208 8.87 -2.60 -16.75
CA PRO A 208 8.35 -1.40 -17.40
C PRO A 208 6.85 -1.47 -17.76
N ASP A 209 6.22 -2.65 -17.72
CA ASP A 209 4.81 -2.86 -18.11
C ASP A 209 3.84 -2.85 -16.93
N TRP A 210 3.75 -1.74 -16.20
CA TRP A 210 2.86 -1.63 -15.05
C TRP A 210 1.66 -0.73 -15.38
N ASN A 211 0.45 -1.23 -15.12
CA ASN A 211 -0.79 -0.50 -15.33
C ASN A 211 -1.67 -0.64 -14.09
N PHE A 212 -2.05 0.48 -13.48
CA PHE A 212 -2.68 0.56 -12.15
C PHE A 212 -3.99 -0.24 -12.07
N GLU A 213 -4.83 -0.14 -13.10
CA GLU A 213 -6.10 -0.86 -13.18
C GLU A 213 -5.90 -2.39 -13.21
N LYS A 214 -4.81 -2.86 -13.86
CA LYS A 214 -4.48 -4.30 -13.91
C LYS A 214 -3.97 -4.83 -12.56
N MET A 215 -3.48 -3.97 -11.68
CA MET A 215 -2.99 -4.34 -10.35
C MET A 215 -4.10 -4.41 -9.29
N GLY A 216 -5.33 -4.06 -9.66
CA GLY A 216 -6.48 -4.13 -8.75
C GLY A 216 -6.43 -3.10 -7.61
N ILE A 217 -5.70 -2.00 -7.79
CA ILE A 217 -5.73 -0.84 -6.90
C ILE A 217 -6.58 0.22 -7.58
N GLY A 218 -7.67 0.64 -6.94
CA GLY A 218 -8.53 1.73 -7.41
C GLY A 218 -8.53 2.89 -6.43
N GLY A 219 -8.55 4.12 -6.94
CA GLY A 219 -8.79 5.33 -6.17
C GLY A 219 -7.61 5.89 -5.38
N LEU A 220 -6.41 5.30 -5.52
CA LEU A 220 -5.20 5.67 -4.76
C LEU A 220 -4.03 6.08 -5.67
N ASP A 221 -4.32 6.54 -6.88
CA ASP A 221 -3.31 6.83 -7.90
C ASP A 221 -2.38 7.99 -7.48
N LYS A 222 -2.92 8.99 -6.79
CA LYS A 222 -2.17 10.16 -6.32
C LYS A 222 -1.20 9.78 -5.22
N GLU A 223 -1.70 9.06 -4.21
CA GLU A 223 -0.97 8.53 -3.07
C GLU A 223 0.15 7.63 -3.57
N PHE A 224 -0.16 6.67 -4.44
CA PHE A 224 0.83 5.76 -5.00
C PHE A 224 1.91 6.49 -5.82
N SER A 225 1.53 7.47 -6.66
CA SER A 225 2.48 8.26 -7.44
C SER A 225 3.45 9.03 -6.54
N ASP A 226 2.96 9.56 -5.41
CA ASP A 226 3.78 10.26 -4.43
C ASP A 226 4.74 9.30 -3.68
N ILE A 227 4.29 8.09 -3.31
CA ILE A 227 5.22 7.05 -2.80
C ILE A 227 6.28 6.75 -3.84
N PHE A 228 5.87 6.56 -5.09
CA PHE A 228 6.78 6.16 -6.16
C PHE A 228 7.86 7.20 -6.42
N ARG A 229 7.46 8.48 -6.46
CA ARG A 229 8.39 9.59 -6.59
C ARG A 229 9.34 9.71 -5.40
N ARG A 230 8.86 9.54 -4.16
CA ARG A 230 9.68 9.74 -2.95
C ARG A 230 10.57 8.54 -2.62
N ALA A 231 10.04 7.32 -2.67
CA ALA A 231 10.73 6.12 -2.24
C ALA A 231 11.45 5.38 -3.38
N PHE A 232 10.82 5.28 -4.55
CA PHE A 232 11.31 4.44 -5.65
C PHE A 232 12.17 5.17 -6.66
N ALA A 233 12.02 6.50 -6.83
CA ALA A 233 12.81 7.27 -7.80
C ALA A 233 14.32 7.02 -7.66
N SER A 234 14.86 7.10 -6.43
CA SER A 234 16.29 6.86 -6.17
C SER A 234 16.79 5.48 -6.62
N ARG A 235 15.89 4.50 -6.75
CA ARG A 235 16.21 3.10 -7.12
C ARG A 235 15.97 2.83 -8.61
N VAL A 236 15.21 3.69 -9.29
CA VAL A 236 14.97 3.63 -10.74
C VAL A 236 16.13 4.26 -11.51
N PHE A 237 16.69 5.34 -10.96
CA PHE A 237 17.79 6.05 -11.62
C PHE A 237 19.10 5.24 -11.59
N PRO A 238 19.98 5.41 -12.61
CA PRO A 238 21.30 4.79 -12.62
C PRO A 238 22.10 5.13 -11.35
N PRO A 239 22.76 4.16 -10.71
CA PRO A 239 23.45 4.38 -9.43
C PRO A 239 24.58 5.41 -9.56
N ASP A 240 25.24 5.51 -10.72
CA ASP A 240 26.29 6.49 -10.96
C ASP A 240 25.79 7.94 -10.74
N ILE A 241 24.54 8.21 -11.11
CA ILE A 241 23.91 9.53 -10.91
C ILE A 241 23.54 9.70 -9.43
N VAL A 242 23.01 8.66 -8.79
CA VAL A 242 22.60 8.69 -7.37
C VAL A 242 23.80 8.89 -6.44
N GLU A 243 24.93 8.23 -6.74
CA GLU A 243 26.20 8.40 -6.04
C GLU A 243 26.75 9.82 -6.20
N GLN A 244 26.68 10.39 -7.41
CA GLN A 244 27.05 11.80 -7.64
C GLN A 244 26.17 12.78 -6.87
N MET A 245 24.88 12.49 -6.71
CA MET A 245 23.97 13.30 -5.89
C MET A 245 24.18 13.10 -4.38
N GLY A 246 24.89 12.05 -3.95
CA GLY A 246 25.07 11.71 -2.54
C GLY A 246 23.76 11.34 -1.83
N CYS A 247 22.72 10.98 -2.57
CA CYS A 247 21.41 10.67 -1.99
C CYS A 247 21.41 9.26 -1.41
N LYS A 248 20.99 9.14 -0.14
CA LYS A 248 20.74 7.83 0.48
C LYS A 248 19.38 7.31 0.03
N HIS A 249 19.29 6.00 -0.19
CA HIS A 249 18.00 5.37 -0.48
C HIS A 249 17.08 5.40 0.74
N VAL A 250 15.80 5.64 0.50
CA VAL A 250 14.75 5.56 1.53
C VAL A 250 14.67 4.13 2.05
N LYS A 251 14.72 3.97 3.37
CA LYS A 251 14.69 2.65 4.04
C LYS A 251 13.30 2.20 4.44
N GLY A 252 12.41 3.13 4.77
CA GLY A 252 11.12 2.81 5.37
C GLY A 252 9.96 3.65 4.82
N ILE A 253 8.84 2.98 4.55
CA ILE A 253 7.55 3.57 4.21
C ILE A 253 6.54 3.17 5.30
N LEU A 254 5.84 4.14 5.88
CA LEU A 254 4.75 3.90 6.81
C LEU A 254 3.41 4.26 6.16
N LEU A 255 2.55 3.28 6.01
CA LEU A 255 1.17 3.43 5.54
C LEU A 255 0.23 3.44 6.75
N PHE A 256 -0.51 4.51 6.95
CA PHE A 256 -1.47 4.61 8.04
C PHE A 256 -2.82 5.13 7.55
N GLY A 257 -3.89 4.83 8.27
CA GLY A 257 -5.23 5.29 7.90
C GLY A 257 -6.33 4.41 8.48
N PRO A 258 -7.60 4.76 8.29
CA PRO A 258 -8.72 3.96 8.79
C PRO A 258 -8.70 2.51 8.28
N PRO A 259 -9.23 1.55 9.06
CA PRO A 259 -9.33 0.16 8.64
C PRO A 259 -10.17 0.03 7.35
N GLY A 260 -9.92 -1.02 6.57
CA GLY A 260 -10.70 -1.30 5.35
C GLY A 260 -10.31 -0.48 4.10
N CYS A 261 -9.34 0.44 4.18
CA CYS A 261 -8.92 1.28 3.04
C CYS A 261 -7.83 0.66 2.14
N GLY A 262 -7.61 -0.66 2.21
CA GLY A 262 -6.71 -1.36 1.27
C GLY A 262 -5.20 -1.22 1.54
N LYS A 263 -4.77 -0.81 2.74
CA LYS A 263 -3.34 -0.65 3.12
C LYS A 263 -2.53 -1.93 2.87
N THR A 264 -3.02 -3.08 3.33
CA THR A 264 -2.40 -4.40 3.13
C THR A 264 -2.33 -4.79 1.65
N LEU A 265 -3.36 -4.44 0.86
CA LEU A 265 -3.37 -4.69 -0.57
C LEU A 265 -2.31 -3.83 -1.27
N MET A 266 -2.22 -2.54 -0.93
CA MET A 266 -1.21 -1.63 -1.48
C MET A 266 0.21 -2.13 -1.20
N ALA A 267 0.52 -2.52 0.05
CA ALA A 267 1.84 -3.03 0.40
C ALA A 267 2.22 -4.31 -0.38
N ARG A 268 1.26 -5.25 -0.53
CA ARG A 268 1.47 -6.48 -1.30
C ARG A 268 1.71 -6.20 -2.79
N GLN A 269 0.96 -5.26 -3.37
CA GLN A 269 1.13 -4.89 -4.78
C GLN A 269 2.45 -4.15 -5.01
N ILE A 270 2.86 -3.27 -4.09
CA ILE A 270 4.19 -2.65 -4.12
C ILE A 270 5.28 -3.74 -4.11
N GLY A 271 5.16 -4.74 -3.23
CA GLY A 271 6.09 -5.86 -3.16
C GLY A 271 6.12 -6.72 -4.43
N LYS A 272 4.97 -6.92 -5.10
CA LYS A 272 4.87 -7.68 -6.36
C LYS A 272 5.34 -6.88 -7.58
N MET A 273 5.13 -5.56 -7.58
CA MET A 273 5.51 -4.66 -8.68
C MET A 273 7.02 -4.49 -8.76
N LEU A 274 7.66 -4.35 -7.61
CA LEU A 274 9.11 -4.36 -7.53
C LEU A 274 9.56 -5.78 -7.86
N ASN A 275 10.40 -5.94 -8.88
CA ASN A 275 11.06 -7.20 -9.22
C ASN A 275 12.16 -7.52 -8.18
N ALA A 276 11.82 -7.33 -6.91
CA ALA A 276 12.60 -7.62 -5.74
C ALA A 276 12.49 -9.12 -5.44
N ARG A 277 13.33 -9.58 -4.50
CA ARG A 277 13.17 -10.93 -3.95
C ARG A 277 11.80 -11.05 -3.27
N GLU A 278 11.33 -12.29 -3.11
CA GLU A 278 10.02 -12.57 -2.52
C GLU A 278 9.82 -11.79 -1.21
N PRO A 279 8.75 -10.97 -1.10
CA PRO A 279 8.57 -10.08 0.03
C PRO A 279 8.27 -10.89 1.30
N LYS A 280 9.00 -10.60 2.38
CA LYS A 280 8.73 -11.19 3.69
C LYS A 280 7.59 -10.42 4.36
N ILE A 281 6.41 -11.03 4.43
CA ILE A 281 5.25 -10.45 5.11
C ILE A 281 5.21 -11.04 6.52
N VAL A 282 5.19 -10.17 7.52
CA VAL A 282 5.14 -10.55 8.94
C VAL A 282 4.04 -9.75 9.62
N ASN A 283 3.20 -10.42 10.40
CA ASN A 283 2.21 -9.73 11.20
C ASN A 283 2.82 -9.28 12.54
N GLY A 284 2.51 -8.08 13.02
CA GLY A 284 3.06 -7.53 14.27
C GLY A 284 2.97 -8.50 15.46
N PRO A 285 1.78 -9.06 15.77
CA PRO A 285 1.63 -10.03 16.85
C PRO A 285 2.44 -11.33 16.69
N GLU A 286 2.74 -11.75 15.46
CA GLU A 286 3.47 -12.98 15.17
C GLU A 286 4.93 -12.93 15.65
N ILE A 287 5.48 -11.73 15.79
CA ILE A 287 6.85 -11.49 16.26
C ILE A 287 6.94 -11.63 17.79
N LEU A 288 5.83 -11.46 18.50
CA LEU A 288 5.78 -11.43 19.96
C LEU A 288 5.67 -12.84 20.55
N ASN A 289 6.78 -13.34 21.08
CA ASN A 289 6.81 -14.57 21.89
C ASN A 289 6.81 -14.27 23.40
N LYS A 290 6.27 -15.21 24.18
CA LYS A 290 6.26 -15.13 25.66
C LYS A 290 7.66 -15.28 26.27
N TYR A 291 8.60 -15.87 25.54
CA TYR A 291 9.97 -16.08 26.00
C TYR A 291 10.82 -14.83 25.72
N VAL A 292 11.46 -14.31 26.77
CA VAL A 292 12.33 -13.12 26.70
C VAL A 292 13.50 -13.40 25.75
N GLY A 293 13.73 -12.50 24.79
CA GLY A 293 14.81 -12.58 23.79
C GLY A 293 14.44 -13.33 22.49
N GLU A 294 13.40 -14.15 22.47
CA GLU A 294 12.97 -14.82 21.23
C GLU A 294 12.40 -13.82 20.21
N SER A 295 11.60 -12.85 20.68
CA SER A 295 11.03 -11.80 19.82
C SER A 295 12.13 -10.98 19.14
N GLU A 296 13.23 -10.71 19.83
CA GLU A 296 14.40 -10.01 19.27
C GLU A 296 15.18 -10.89 18.27
N ALA A 297 15.33 -12.18 18.59
CA ALA A 297 15.98 -13.14 17.70
C ALA A 297 15.19 -13.29 16.39
N ASN A 298 13.86 -13.28 16.45
CA ASN A 298 12.99 -13.33 15.27
C ASN A 298 13.19 -12.09 14.38
N ILE A 299 13.25 -10.89 14.96
CA ILE A 299 13.62 -9.69 14.19
C ILE A 299 15.01 -9.84 13.57
N ARG A 300 16.01 -10.31 14.32
CA ARG A 300 17.37 -10.48 13.79
C ARG A 300 17.42 -11.46 12.61
N LYS A 301 16.66 -12.57 12.69
CA LYS A 301 16.54 -13.55 11.60
C LYS A 301 15.90 -12.94 10.34
N LEU A 302 14.92 -12.04 10.48
CA LEU A 302 14.27 -11.40 9.33
C LEU A 302 15.27 -10.59 8.49
N PHE A 303 16.19 -9.87 9.15
CA PHE A 303 17.21 -9.03 8.50
C PHE A 303 18.50 -9.79 8.13
N ALA A 304 18.75 -10.98 8.68
CA ALA A 304 19.99 -11.73 8.48
C ALA A 304 20.30 -12.00 6.98
N ASP A 305 19.30 -12.48 6.24
CA ASP A 305 19.48 -12.79 4.80
C ASP A 305 19.86 -11.53 3.99
N ALA A 306 19.29 -10.37 4.35
CA ALA A 306 19.58 -9.11 3.69
C ALA A 306 20.99 -8.59 4.06
N GLU A 307 21.40 -8.78 5.31
CA GLU A 307 22.75 -8.45 5.81
C GLU A 307 23.84 -9.31 5.16
N GLU A 308 23.63 -10.62 5.09
CA GLU A 308 24.58 -11.55 4.44
C GLU A 308 24.75 -11.23 2.96
N GLU A 309 23.65 -10.93 2.27
CA GLU A 309 23.72 -10.57 0.86
C GLU A 309 24.36 -9.20 0.62
N GLN A 310 24.08 -8.21 1.48
CA GLN A 310 24.75 -6.91 1.44
C GLN A 310 26.27 -7.06 1.64
N LYS A 311 26.69 -7.92 2.57
CA LYS A 311 28.12 -8.21 2.80
C LYS A 311 28.78 -8.92 1.64
N ARG A 312 28.05 -9.81 0.95
CA ARG A 312 28.57 -10.60 -0.17
C ARG A 312 28.64 -9.83 -1.49
N LEU A 313 27.63 -9.02 -1.80
CA LEU A 313 27.45 -8.40 -3.12
C LEU A 313 27.54 -6.86 -3.11
N GLY A 314 27.60 -6.23 -1.93
CA GLY A 314 27.81 -4.80 -1.78
C GLY A 314 26.75 -3.95 -2.51
N ALA A 315 27.20 -3.11 -3.44
CA ALA A 315 26.32 -2.22 -4.22
C ALA A 315 25.43 -2.96 -5.25
N ASN A 316 25.72 -4.23 -5.55
CA ASN A 316 24.93 -5.04 -6.48
C ASN A 316 23.94 -5.98 -5.78
N SER A 317 23.75 -5.83 -4.46
CA SER A 317 22.80 -6.65 -3.72
C SER A 317 21.36 -6.39 -4.17
N GLY A 318 20.58 -7.46 -4.29
CA GLY A 318 19.16 -7.36 -4.61
C GLY A 318 18.38 -6.65 -3.51
N LEU A 319 17.26 -6.04 -3.88
CA LEU A 319 16.35 -5.42 -2.92
C LEU A 319 15.59 -6.49 -2.12
N HIS A 320 15.72 -6.44 -0.79
CA HIS A 320 14.88 -7.17 0.16
C HIS A 320 13.75 -6.29 0.69
N ILE A 321 12.51 -6.75 0.55
CA ILE A 321 11.32 -6.06 1.03
C ILE A 321 10.77 -6.79 2.27
N ILE A 322 10.58 -6.06 3.36
CA ILE A 322 9.98 -6.55 4.60
C ILE A 322 8.70 -5.75 4.86
N ILE A 323 7.58 -6.46 4.96
CA ILE A 323 6.26 -5.86 5.19
C ILE A 323 5.80 -6.23 6.60
N PHE A 324 5.59 -5.22 7.44
CA PHE A 324 5.02 -5.36 8.77
C PHE A 324 3.56 -4.91 8.75
N ASP A 325 2.63 -5.84 8.98
CA ASP A 325 1.23 -5.51 9.26
C ASP A 325 1.04 -5.26 10.77
N GLU A 326 0.07 -4.42 11.13
CA GLU A 326 -0.23 -4.04 12.52
C GLU A 326 1.02 -3.62 13.32
N LEU A 327 1.82 -2.69 12.76
CA LEU A 327 3.08 -2.24 13.36
C LEU A 327 2.89 -1.66 14.79
N ASP A 328 1.72 -1.12 15.08
CA ASP A 328 1.35 -0.61 16.42
C ASP A 328 1.27 -1.70 17.50
N ALA A 329 1.18 -2.98 17.12
CA ALA A 329 1.25 -4.08 18.07
C ALA A 329 2.66 -4.25 18.67
N ILE A 330 3.71 -4.04 17.85
CA ILE A 330 5.11 -4.20 18.25
C ILE A 330 5.77 -2.88 18.66
N CYS A 331 5.38 -1.76 18.05
CA CYS A 331 6.06 -0.48 18.16
C CYS A 331 5.29 0.56 18.96
N LYS A 332 4.83 0.20 20.16
CA LYS A 332 4.13 1.12 21.07
C LYS A 332 5.07 2.19 21.63
N GLN A 333 4.53 3.34 22.01
CA GLN A 333 5.27 4.36 22.76
C GLN A 333 5.92 3.78 24.01
N ARG A 334 7.22 4.05 24.17
CA ARG A 334 8.01 3.62 25.33
C ARG A 334 7.51 4.32 26.60
N GLY A 335 7.43 3.58 27.70
CA GLY A 335 7.09 4.14 29.02
C GLY A 335 5.60 4.35 29.32
N THR A 336 4.69 4.07 28.40
CA THR A 336 3.23 4.20 28.63
C THR A 336 2.55 3.01 29.34
N GLY A 337 3.27 1.94 29.69
CA GLY A 337 2.70 0.74 30.32
C GLY A 337 3.44 0.30 31.59
N ALA A 338 2.75 0.35 32.74
CA ALA A 338 3.22 -0.25 34.00
C ALA A 338 3.05 -1.79 34.05
N SER A 339 2.48 -2.41 33.00
CA SER A 339 1.98 -3.79 33.03
C SER A 339 2.54 -4.74 31.95
N SER A 340 3.38 -4.27 31.03
CA SER A 340 4.05 -5.12 30.04
C SER A 340 5.51 -5.33 30.41
N THR A 341 6.02 -6.55 30.31
CA THR A 341 7.31 -7.08 30.75
C THR A 341 8.58 -6.45 30.11
N GLY A 342 8.52 -5.20 29.63
CA GLY A 342 9.63 -4.52 28.95
C GLY A 342 10.01 -5.11 27.59
N VAL A 343 9.44 -6.26 27.21
CA VAL A 343 9.72 -6.96 25.94
C VAL A 343 9.39 -6.08 24.72
N HIS A 344 8.33 -5.26 24.79
CA HIS A 344 7.99 -4.36 23.69
C HIS A 344 9.09 -3.32 23.44
N ASP A 345 9.67 -2.75 24.50
CA ASP A 345 10.70 -1.72 24.38
C ASP A 345 12.00 -2.29 23.78
N THR A 346 12.36 -3.52 24.15
CA THR A 346 13.57 -4.17 23.62
C THR A 346 13.41 -4.56 22.14
N VAL A 347 12.22 -5.02 21.74
CA VAL A 347 11.87 -5.30 20.34
C VAL A 347 11.95 -4.03 19.48
N VAL A 348 11.44 -2.89 19.97
CA VAL A 348 11.55 -1.60 19.27
C VAL A 348 13.01 -1.18 19.11
N ASN A 349 13.81 -1.25 20.18
CA ASN A 349 15.23 -0.92 20.12
C ASN A 349 16.00 -1.83 19.15
N GLN A 350 15.65 -3.12 19.08
CA GLN A 350 16.26 -4.06 18.14
C GLN A 350 15.90 -3.72 16.68
N LEU A 351 14.64 -3.36 16.40
CA LEU A 351 14.21 -2.92 15.07
C LEU A 351 14.92 -1.62 14.65
N LEU A 352 14.98 -0.64 15.56
CA LEU A 352 15.70 0.62 15.35
C LEU A 352 17.18 0.38 15.04
N SER A 353 17.84 -0.49 15.82
CA SER A 353 19.25 -0.85 15.62
C SER A 353 19.48 -1.55 14.27
N LYS A 354 18.51 -2.32 13.77
CA LYS A 354 18.63 -2.98 12.45
C LYS A 354 18.41 -2.04 11.27
N ILE A 355 17.58 -1.01 11.41
CA ILE A 355 17.35 -0.01 10.35
C ILE A 355 18.49 1.02 10.31
N ASP A 356 18.94 1.51 11.47
CA ASP A 356 19.91 2.61 11.60
C ASP A 356 21.35 2.18 11.95
N GLY A 357 21.57 0.89 12.16
CA GLY A 357 22.81 0.35 12.70
C GLY A 357 24.09 0.78 11.99
N VAL A 358 25.22 0.48 12.64
CA VAL A 358 26.58 0.84 12.18
C VAL A 358 26.86 0.34 10.76
N GLU A 359 26.32 -0.82 10.39
CA GLU A 359 26.28 -1.31 9.02
C GLU A 359 25.01 -0.81 8.33
N GLN A 360 25.11 0.31 7.59
CA GLN A 360 23.98 0.85 6.83
C GLN A 360 23.59 -0.09 5.68
N LEU A 361 22.48 -0.81 5.86
CA LEU A 361 21.84 -1.59 4.82
C LEU A 361 21.14 -0.66 3.82
N ASN A 362 21.68 -0.59 2.60
CA ASN A 362 21.09 0.19 1.51
C ASN A 362 20.16 -0.65 0.62
N ASN A 363 20.21 -1.98 0.73
CA ASN A 363 19.45 -2.95 -0.05
C ASN A 363 18.12 -3.38 0.61
N ILE A 364 17.68 -2.72 1.67
CA ILE A 364 16.43 -3.05 2.37
C ILE A 364 15.34 -2.00 2.10
N LEU A 365 14.09 -2.45 2.12
CA LEU A 365 12.91 -1.59 2.18
C LEU A 365 11.93 -2.17 3.19
N VAL A 366 11.61 -1.41 4.22
CA VAL A 366 10.64 -1.77 5.26
C VAL A 366 9.33 -1.03 5.01
N ILE A 367 8.23 -1.76 4.87
CA ILE A 367 6.90 -1.18 4.74
C ILE A 367 6.12 -1.51 6.02
N GLY A 368 5.79 -0.49 6.81
CA GLY A 368 4.96 -0.63 8.00
C GLY A 368 3.52 -0.23 7.71
N MET A 369 2.56 -0.96 8.26
CA MET A 369 1.14 -0.62 8.18
C MET A 369 0.54 -0.47 9.56
N THR A 370 -0.28 0.56 9.78
CA THR A 370 -0.99 0.75 11.04
C THR A 370 -2.35 1.41 10.85
N ASN A 371 -3.27 1.17 11.77
CA ASN A 371 -4.52 1.94 11.89
C ASN A 371 -4.37 3.13 12.84
N ARG A 372 -3.36 3.10 13.72
CA ARG A 372 -3.20 4.00 14.87
C ARG A 372 -1.79 4.60 14.89
N PRO A 373 -1.55 5.64 14.07
CA PRO A 373 -0.23 6.29 14.04
C PRO A 373 0.10 6.97 15.38
N ASP A 374 -0.91 7.30 16.20
CA ASP A 374 -0.76 7.88 17.53
C ASP A 374 -0.05 6.97 18.53
N LEU A 375 -0.13 5.65 18.34
CA LEU A 375 0.48 4.68 19.25
C LEU A 375 1.94 4.37 18.91
N ILE A 376 2.41 4.77 17.73
CA ILE A 376 3.76 4.43 17.26
C ILE A 376 4.80 5.30 17.97
N ASP A 377 5.96 4.70 18.29
CA ASP A 377 7.11 5.43 18.81
C ASP A 377 7.63 6.48 17.81
N ASP A 378 7.69 7.74 18.24
CA ASP A 378 8.23 8.87 17.48
C ASP A 378 9.67 8.64 16.99
N ALA A 379 10.44 7.78 17.65
CA ALA A 379 11.78 7.42 17.21
C ALA A 379 11.78 6.71 15.85
N LEU A 380 10.81 5.84 15.57
CA LEU A 380 10.68 5.17 14.26
C LEU A 380 10.24 6.16 13.17
N MET A 381 9.51 7.21 13.57
CA MET A 381 8.97 8.25 12.69
C MET A 381 9.99 9.29 12.24
N ARG A 382 11.27 9.17 12.62
CA ARG A 382 12.31 10.14 12.22
C ARG A 382 12.80 9.88 10.79
N PRO A 383 13.12 10.93 10.01
CA PRO A 383 13.74 10.78 8.69
C PRO A 383 15.00 9.91 8.76
N GLY A 384 15.20 9.05 7.76
CA GLY A 384 16.23 8.00 7.74
C GLY A 384 15.73 6.60 8.14
N ARG A 385 14.62 6.52 8.88
CA ARG A 385 13.90 5.27 9.23
C ARG A 385 12.63 5.17 8.38
N PHE A 386 11.46 5.41 8.98
CA PHE A 386 10.20 5.61 8.25
C PHE A 386 10.10 7.07 7.79
N GLU A 387 10.81 7.35 6.70
CA GLU A 387 10.86 8.68 6.11
C GLU A 387 9.56 9.05 5.39
N VAL A 388 9.03 8.12 4.58
CA VAL A 388 7.80 8.35 3.84
C VAL A 388 6.62 7.89 4.69
N LYS A 389 5.81 8.85 5.12
CA LYS A 389 4.58 8.62 5.88
C LYS A 389 3.41 8.96 4.97
N MET A 390 2.54 7.99 4.72
CA MET A 390 1.39 8.17 3.85
C MET A 390 0.11 7.83 4.57
N GLU A 391 -0.80 8.81 4.60
CA GLU A 391 -2.18 8.60 5.03
C GLU A 391 -2.98 8.02 3.86
N ILE A 392 -3.51 6.82 4.02
CA ILE A 392 -4.45 6.20 3.09
C ILE A 392 -5.85 6.46 3.63
N GLY A 393 -6.52 7.45 3.04
CA GLY A 393 -7.87 7.85 3.39
C GLY A 393 -8.97 6.97 2.80
N LEU A 394 -10.21 7.39 3.01
CA LEU A 394 -11.37 6.82 2.32
C LEU A 394 -11.33 7.19 0.83
N PRO A 395 -11.82 6.31 -0.06
CA PRO A 395 -11.81 6.58 -1.50
C PRO A 395 -12.78 7.71 -1.88
N ASP A 396 -12.31 8.60 -2.76
CA ASP A 396 -13.13 9.59 -3.45
C ASP A 396 -14.20 8.91 -4.32
N GLU A 397 -15.22 9.64 -4.77
CA GLU A 397 -16.30 9.09 -5.62
C GLU A 397 -15.76 8.39 -6.89
N ASN A 398 -14.81 9.02 -7.59
CA ASN A 398 -14.12 8.40 -8.73
C ASN A 398 -13.34 7.15 -8.32
N GLY A 399 -12.74 7.17 -7.14
CA GLY A 399 -12.04 6.02 -6.58
C GLY A 399 -13.00 4.85 -6.26
N ARG A 400 -14.19 5.15 -5.74
CA ARG A 400 -15.25 4.14 -5.51
C ARG A 400 -15.71 3.51 -6.82
N VAL A 401 -15.89 4.31 -7.87
CA VAL A 401 -16.20 3.80 -9.22
C VAL A 401 -15.11 2.85 -9.71
N GLN A 402 -13.83 3.21 -9.56
CA GLN A 402 -12.71 2.35 -9.93
C GLN A 402 -12.71 1.04 -9.13
N ILE A 403 -12.88 1.09 -7.81
CA ILE A 403 -12.92 -0.09 -6.93
C ILE A 403 -14.09 -1.01 -7.31
N LEU A 404 -15.30 -0.46 -7.49
CA LEU A 404 -16.47 -1.22 -7.92
C LEU A 404 -16.27 -1.84 -9.31
N ASN A 405 -15.65 -1.11 -10.25
CA ASN A 405 -15.31 -1.66 -11.57
C ASN A 405 -14.32 -2.82 -11.48
N ILE A 406 -13.33 -2.76 -10.59
CA ILE A 406 -12.36 -3.84 -10.38
C ILE A 406 -13.07 -5.10 -9.84
N HIS A 407 -13.92 -4.96 -8.83
CA HIS A 407 -14.62 -6.09 -8.24
C HIS A 407 -15.73 -6.66 -9.14
N THR A 408 -16.33 -5.83 -10.01
CA THR A 408 -17.34 -6.26 -10.98
C THR A 408 -16.77 -6.73 -12.32
N ALA A 409 -15.48 -6.51 -12.60
CA ALA A 409 -14.84 -6.85 -13.87
C ALA A 409 -15.01 -8.34 -14.25
N LYS A 410 -14.76 -9.25 -13.29
CA LYS A 410 -14.96 -10.70 -13.51
C LYS A 410 -16.42 -11.04 -13.77
N MET A 411 -17.36 -10.41 -13.05
CA MET A 411 -18.80 -10.65 -13.26
C MET A 411 -19.24 -10.18 -14.64
N ARG A 412 -18.68 -9.07 -15.14
CA ARG A 412 -18.92 -8.57 -16.49
C ARG A 412 -18.33 -9.49 -17.55
N GLU A 413 -17.11 -9.99 -17.35
CA GLU A 413 -16.44 -10.92 -18.27
C GLU A 413 -17.28 -12.19 -18.51
N PHE A 414 -17.93 -12.71 -17.47
CA PHE A 414 -18.82 -13.88 -17.56
C PHE A 414 -20.30 -13.54 -17.82
N ASN A 415 -20.66 -12.28 -18.13
CA ASN A 415 -22.05 -11.82 -18.34
C ASN A 415 -23.03 -12.13 -17.18
N LEU A 416 -22.53 -12.19 -15.94
CA LEU A 416 -23.30 -12.41 -14.71
C LEU A 416 -23.79 -11.11 -14.06
N LEU A 417 -23.39 -9.95 -14.59
CA LEU A 417 -23.89 -8.64 -14.19
C LEU A 417 -24.96 -8.19 -15.18
N SER A 418 -26.14 -7.86 -14.69
CA SER A 418 -27.21 -7.33 -15.53
C SER A 418 -26.89 -5.90 -15.99
N GLY A 419 -27.38 -5.53 -17.18
CA GLY A 419 -27.15 -4.20 -17.78
C GLY A 419 -27.90 -3.05 -17.10
N ASP A 420 -28.74 -3.36 -16.11
CA ASP A 420 -29.45 -2.38 -15.26
C ASP A 420 -28.56 -1.79 -14.15
N VAL A 421 -27.38 -2.36 -13.90
CA VAL A 421 -26.48 -1.91 -12.84
C VAL A 421 -25.56 -0.80 -13.34
N ASP A 422 -25.83 0.44 -12.92
CA ASP A 422 -24.88 1.55 -13.09
C ASP A 422 -23.94 1.67 -11.88
N VAL A 423 -22.65 1.49 -12.12
CA VAL A 423 -21.62 1.63 -11.08
C VAL A 423 -21.47 3.08 -10.60
N LYS A 424 -21.79 4.06 -11.44
CA LYS A 424 -21.75 5.47 -11.01
C LYS A 424 -22.85 5.78 -10.02
N GLU A 425 -24.05 5.27 -10.26
CA GLU A 425 -25.17 5.37 -9.32
C GLU A 425 -24.79 4.74 -7.97
N LEU A 426 -24.24 3.52 -7.98
CA LEU A 426 -23.79 2.85 -6.75
C LEU A 426 -22.70 3.65 -6.01
N ALA A 427 -21.76 4.26 -6.73
CA ALA A 427 -20.70 5.07 -6.13
C ALA A 427 -21.23 6.37 -5.49
N ALA A 428 -22.30 6.95 -6.03
CA ALA A 428 -22.95 8.15 -5.49
C ALA A 428 -23.71 7.85 -4.18
N GLU A 429 -24.38 6.69 -4.12
CA GLU A 429 -25.12 6.23 -2.92
C GLU A 429 -24.20 5.69 -1.82
N THR A 430 -23.06 5.09 -2.16
CA THR A 430 -22.08 4.51 -1.21
C THR A 430 -21.13 5.55 -0.60
N LYS A 431 -21.66 6.65 -0.07
CA LYS A 431 -20.85 7.70 0.57
C LYS A 431 -20.07 7.15 1.77
N ASN A 432 -18.77 7.47 1.85
CA ASN A 432 -17.84 7.04 2.91
C ASN A 432 -17.60 5.53 3.06
N TYR A 433 -17.99 4.71 2.09
CA TYR A 433 -17.61 3.30 2.09
C TYR A 433 -16.10 3.17 1.84
N SER A 434 -15.45 2.38 2.67
CA SER A 434 -14.07 1.93 2.49
C SER A 434 -13.99 0.85 1.40
N GLY A 435 -12.79 0.59 0.88
CA GLY A 435 -12.58 -0.43 -0.15
C GLY A 435 -13.08 -1.82 0.26
N ALA A 436 -12.88 -2.20 1.52
CA ALA A 436 -13.39 -3.47 2.06
C ALA A 436 -14.92 -3.51 2.18
N GLU A 437 -15.58 -2.38 2.48
CA GLU A 437 -17.04 -2.30 2.52
C GLU A 437 -17.65 -2.32 1.12
N LEU A 438 -17.00 -1.70 0.13
CA LEU A 438 -17.41 -1.80 -1.28
C LEU A 438 -17.27 -3.24 -1.81
N GLU A 439 -16.17 -3.93 -1.46
CA GLU A 439 -16.03 -5.36 -1.76
C GLU A 439 -17.13 -6.17 -1.07
N GLY A 440 -17.39 -5.86 0.20
CA GLY A 440 -18.50 -6.43 0.96
C GLY A 440 -19.82 -6.26 0.22
N LEU A 441 -20.13 -5.06 -0.29
CA LEU A 441 -21.40 -4.75 -0.96
C LEU A 441 -21.60 -5.61 -2.21
N VAL A 442 -20.54 -5.76 -3.01
CA VAL A 442 -20.56 -6.65 -4.17
C VAL A 442 -20.78 -8.11 -3.75
N ARG A 443 -20.12 -8.56 -2.68
CA ARG A 443 -20.27 -9.92 -2.14
C ARG A 443 -21.66 -10.19 -1.56
N ALA A 444 -22.25 -9.22 -0.88
CA ALA A 444 -23.61 -9.32 -0.35
C ALA A 444 -24.63 -9.36 -1.49
N ALA A 445 -24.50 -8.49 -2.50
CA ALA A 445 -25.36 -8.52 -3.68
C ALA A 445 -25.27 -9.86 -4.43
N GLN A 446 -24.06 -10.43 -4.56
CA GLN A 446 -23.86 -11.78 -5.10
C GLN A 446 -24.58 -12.84 -4.26
N SER A 447 -24.44 -12.79 -2.94
CA SER A 447 -25.11 -13.73 -2.02
C SER A 447 -26.63 -13.63 -2.12
N THR A 448 -27.18 -12.41 -2.18
CA THR A 448 -28.62 -12.16 -2.34
C THR A 448 -29.12 -12.69 -3.67
N ALA A 449 -28.39 -12.45 -4.77
CA ALA A 449 -28.71 -12.99 -6.08
C ALA A 449 -28.68 -14.53 -6.07
N MET A 450 -27.65 -15.16 -5.49
CA MET A 450 -27.59 -16.62 -5.34
C MET A 450 -28.77 -17.15 -4.53
N ASN A 451 -29.12 -16.48 -3.43
CA ASN A 451 -30.24 -16.88 -2.57
C ASN A 451 -31.60 -16.81 -3.29
N ARG A 452 -31.80 -15.87 -4.23
CA ARG A 452 -33.04 -15.83 -5.06
C ARG A 452 -33.27 -17.11 -5.86
N HIS A 453 -32.19 -17.83 -6.21
CA HIS A 453 -32.26 -19.04 -7.03
C HIS A 453 -32.20 -20.33 -6.20
N ILE A 454 -31.89 -20.25 -4.90
CA ILE A 454 -31.96 -21.38 -3.97
C ILE A 454 -33.39 -21.46 -3.41
N LYS A 455 -34.15 -22.49 -3.79
CA LYS A 455 -35.45 -22.75 -3.16
C LYS A 455 -35.23 -23.33 -1.77
N ALA A 456 -35.59 -22.59 -0.73
CA ALA A 456 -35.69 -23.13 0.62
C ALA A 456 -36.91 -24.06 0.75
N THR A 457 -36.80 -25.29 0.25
CA THR A 457 -37.86 -26.30 0.41
C THR A 457 -37.25 -27.61 0.90
N SER A 458 -36.92 -27.68 2.19
CA SER A 458 -36.50 -28.88 2.97
C SER A 458 -35.28 -29.70 2.47
N THR A 459 -34.89 -29.63 1.21
CA THR A 459 -33.65 -30.13 0.61
C THR A 459 -33.04 -29.01 -0.23
N VAL A 460 -31.73 -28.77 -0.08
CA VAL A 460 -31.01 -27.78 -0.88
C VAL A 460 -30.77 -28.38 -2.27
N GLU A 461 -31.77 -28.30 -3.14
CA GLU A 461 -31.63 -28.66 -4.55
C GLU A 461 -31.28 -27.41 -5.36
N VAL A 462 -30.08 -27.41 -5.94
CA VAL A 462 -29.64 -26.36 -6.86
C VAL A 462 -30.18 -26.71 -8.24
N ASP A 463 -31.16 -25.91 -8.70
CA ASP A 463 -31.69 -26.01 -10.06
C ASP A 463 -30.63 -25.46 -11.05
N MET A 464 -29.87 -26.36 -11.68
CA MET A 464 -28.74 -26.02 -12.56
C MET A 464 -29.17 -25.14 -13.75
N GLU A 465 -30.39 -25.31 -14.28
CA GLU A 465 -30.91 -24.49 -15.39
C GLU A 465 -31.20 -23.04 -14.97
N ARG A 466 -31.54 -22.82 -13.69
CA ARG A 466 -31.71 -21.47 -13.12
C ARG A 466 -30.40 -20.84 -12.69
N ALA A 467 -29.40 -21.64 -12.37
CA ALA A 467 -28.06 -21.16 -12.04
C ALA A 467 -27.34 -20.59 -13.28
N GLU A 468 -27.54 -21.18 -14.47
CA GLU A 468 -26.98 -20.66 -15.72
C GLU A 468 -27.56 -19.29 -16.14
N LYS A 469 -28.76 -18.94 -15.67
CA LYS A 469 -29.40 -17.63 -15.90
C LYS A 469 -29.21 -16.64 -14.77
N LEU A 470 -28.35 -16.95 -13.79
CA LEU A 470 -28.12 -16.09 -12.64
C LEU A 470 -27.48 -14.77 -13.10
N GLN A 471 -28.17 -13.66 -12.85
CA GLN A 471 -27.61 -12.32 -13.03
C GLN A 471 -27.84 -11.49 -11.77
N VAL A 472 -26.81 -10.76 -11.36
CA VAL A 472 -26.90 -9.79 -10.27
C VAL A 472 -27.53 -8.51 -10.83
N THR A 473 -28.64 -8.11 -10.23
CA THR A 473 -29.48 -6.99 -10.66
C THR A 473 -29.30 -5.78 -9.77
N ARG A 474 -29.76 -4.60 -10.22
CA ARG A 474 -29.73 -3.36 -9.42
C ARG A 474 -30.45 -3.53 -8.08
N THR A 475 -31.54 -4.29 -8.06
CA THR A 475 -32.33 -4.55 -6.85
C THR A 475 -31.55 -5.30 -5.79
N ASP A 476 -30.64 -6.21 -6.19
CA ASP A 476 -29.79 -6.94 -5.24
C ASP A 476 -28.80 -6.00 -4.55
N PHE A 477 -28.19 -5.08 -5.31
CA PHE A 477 -27.29 -4.06 -4.74
C PHE A 477 -28.01 -3.11 -3.80
N MET A 478 -29.17 -2.59 -4.18
CA MET A 478 -29.96 -1.69 -3.33
C MET A 478 -30.49 -2.41 -2.08
N GLY A 479 -30.88 -3.68 -2.21
CA GLY A 479 -31.28 -4.52 -1.08
C GLY A 479 -30.15 -4.71 -0.06
N SER A 480 -28.94 -5.02 -0.55
CA SER A 480 -27.77 -5.20 0.32
C SER A 480 -27.25 -3.90 0.92
N LEU A 481 -27.39 -2.76 0.23
CA LEU A 481 -27.06 -1.43 0.78
C LEU A 481 -27.93 -1.10 2.00
N ASN A 482 -29.24 -1.40 1.92
CA ASN A 482 -30.19 -1.05 2.97
C ASN A 482 -30.13 -1.99 4.18
N ASN A 483 -29.90 -3.30 3.95
CA ASN A 483 -30.08 -4.31 5.00
C ASN A 483 -28.77 -4.94 5.49
N ASP A 484 -27.83 -5.22 4.60
CA ASP A 484 -26.70 -6.11 4.90
C ASP A 484 -25.46 -5.35 5.35
N ILE A 485 -25.13 -4.23 4.68
CA ILE A 485 -23.85 -3.56 4.87
C ILE A 485 -24.05 -2.10 5.25
N LYS A 486 -23.74 -1.83 6.51
CA LYS A 486 -23.69 -0.48 7.07
C LYS A 486 -22.25 0.04 7.02
N PRO A 487 -22.03 1.31 6.67
CA PRO A 487 -20.71 1.90 6.71
C PRO A 487 -20.24 1.99 8.16
N ALA A 488 -19.01 1.52 8.45
CA ALA A 488 -18.37 1.66 9.74
C ALA A 488 -18.02 3.13 10.03
N PHE A 489 -17.74 3.91 8.98
CA PHE A 489 -17.52 5.36 9.05
C PHE A 489 -18.71 6.13 8.48
N GLY A 490 -19.44 6.85 9.34
CA GLY A 490 -20.46 7.82 8.92
C GLY A 490 -21.85 7.57 9.47
N THR A 491 -22.84 7.94 8.66
CA THR A 491 -24.28 7.99 8.95
C THR A 491 -24.87 6.59 9.11
N ASN A 492 -25.06 6.14 10.34
CA ASN A 492 -26.04 5.08 10.60
C ASN A 492 -27.44 5.65 10.39
N GLN A 493 -28.07 5.36 9.26
CA GLN A 493 -29.42 5.85 8.94
C GLN A 493 -30.44 5.44 10.02
N GLU A 494 -30.24 4.29 10.67
CA GLU A 494 -31.02 3.83 11.84
C GLU A 494 -30.84 4.71 13.09
N ASP A 495 -29.66 5.30 13.28
CA ASP A 495 -29.47 6.23 14.40
C ASP A 495 -30.35 7.48 14.17
N TYR A 496 -30.48 7.97 12.92
CA TYR A 496 -31.29 9.17 12.61
C TYR A 496 -32.79 8.94 12.76
N SER A 497 -33.30 7.79 12.30
CA SER A 497 -34.73 7.47 12.47
C SER A 497 -35.12 7.39 13.95
N SER A 498 -34.19 7.03 14.84
CA SER A 498 -34.43 7.08 16.29
C SER A 498 -34.61 8.50 16.84
N TYR A 499 -33.93 9.50 16.26
CA TYR A 499 -34.05 10.90 16.65
C TYR A 499 -35.23 11.61 15.98
N ILE A 500 -35.67 11.14 14.81
CA ILE A 500 -36.80 11.68 14.03
C ILE A 500 -37.92 10.62 13.98
N MET A 501 -38.62 10.41 15.09
CA MET A 501 -39.68 9.38 15.17
C MET A 501 -40.92 9.71 14.32
N ASN A 502 -41.36 10.97 14.31
CA ASN A 502 -42.63 11.39 13.68
C ASN A 502 -42.42 12.36 12.51
N GLY A 503 -41.22 12.37 11.92
CA GLY A 503 -40.83 13.40 10.95
C GLY A 503 -40.74 14.80 11.56
N ILE A 504 -40.59 15.81 10.69
CA ILE A 504 -40.62 17.23 11.07
C ILE A 504 -41.95 17.85 10.62
N ILE A 505 -42.71 18.36 11.58
CA ILE A 505 -44.01 18.97 11.36
C ILE A 505 -43.81 20.47 11.17
N LYS A 506 -44.15 20.99 9.99
CA LYS A 506 -44.07 22.41 9.66
C LYS A 506 -45.34 23.15 10.12
N TRP A 507 -45.53 23.24 11.43
CA TRP A 507 -46.74 23.83 12.03
C TRP A 507 -46.83 25.37 11.93
N GLY A 508 -45.81 26.03 11.39
CA GLY A 508 -45.83 27.47 11.15
C GLY A 508 -44.49 28.01 10.66
N ASP A 509 -44.47 29.32 10.37
CA ASP A 509 -43.29 30.06 9.90
C ASP A 509 -42.02 29.86 10.76
N PRO A 510 -42.08 29.77 12.11
CA PRO A 510 -40.86 29.61 12.91
C PRO A 510 -40.06 28.36 12.54
N VAL A 511 -40.71 27.25 12.21
CA VAL A 511 -40.02 26.01 11.81
C VAL A 511 -39.38 26.17 10.44
N THR A 512 -40.10 26.79 9.50
CA THR A 512 -39.59 27.05 8.15
C THR A 512 -38.37 27.96 8.19
N ARG A 513 -38.40 29.05 8.99
CA ARG A 513 -37.26 29.95 9.16
C ARG A 513 -36.04 29.25 9.76
N VAL A 514 -36.22 28.39 10.75
CA VAL A 514 -35.12 27.61 11.35
C VAL A 514 -34.46 26.68 10.31
N LEU A 515 -35.25 26.04 9.45
CA LEU A 515 -34.74 25.19 8.38
C LEU A 515 -34.04 26.01 7.28
N GLU A 516 -34.60 27.17 6.90
CA GLU A 516 -34.00 28.09 5.94
C GLU A 516 -32.67 28.66 6.45
N ASP A 517 -32.63 29.11 7.70
CA ASP A 517 -31.39 29.57 8.36
C ASP A 517 -30.36 28.44 8.46
N GLY A 518 -30.82 27.22 8.76
CA GLY A 518 -29.99 26.01 8.76
C GLY A 518 -29.35 25.74 7.39
N GLU A 519 -30.14 25.81 6.31
CA GLU A 519 -29.68 25.63 4.94
C GLU A 519 -28.65 26.71 4.53
N LEU A 520 -28.88 27.97 4.91
CA LEU A 520 -27.92 29.06 4.66
C LEU A 520 -26.57 28.79 5.33
N LEU A 521 -26.57 28.25 6.55
CA LEU A 521 -25.35 27.91 7.30
C LEU A 521 -24.63 26.69 6.72
N VAL A 522 -25.39 25.70 6.24
CA VAL A 522 -24.86 24.56 5.48
C VAL A 522 -24.17 25.05 4.20
N GLN A 523 -24.81 25.95 3.45
CA GLN A 523 -24.22 26.54 2.24
C GLN A 523 -22.98 27.37 2.55
N GLN A 524 -22.97 28.11 3.66
CA GLN A 524 -21.79 28.83 4.12
C GLN A 524 -20.63 27.87 4.41
N ALA A 525 -20.89 26.76 5.13
CA ALA A 525 -19.89 25.75 5.42
C ALA A 525 -19.39 25.04 4.15
N LYS A 526 -20.22 24.90 3.12
CA LYS A 526 -19.85 24.24 1.85
C LYS A 526 -19.05 25.16 0.92
N ASN A 527 -19.49 26.40 0.75
CA ASN A 527 -18.98 27.32 -0.28
C ASN A 527 -17.86 28.24 0.20
N SER A 528 -17.78 28.55 1.50
CA SER A 528 -16.76 29.46 2.03
C SER A 528 -15.43 28.73 2.23
N ASP A 529 -14.34 29.32 1.76
CA ASP A 529 -12.98 28.86 2.06
C ASP A 529 -12.34 29.67 3.20
N ARG A 530 -12.92 30.84 3.54
CA ARG A 530 -12.44 31.69 4.64
C ARG A 530 -12.90 31.19 6.01
N THR A 531 -14.06 30.54 6.05
CA THR A 531 -14.67 30.00 7.27
C THR A 531 -14.82 28.49 7.14
N PRO A 532 -13.72 27.72 7.29
CA PRO A 532 -13.76 26.25 7.19
C PRO A 532 -14.49 25.61 8.38
N LEU A 533 -14.72 26.38 9.44
CA LEU A 533 -15.46 25.97 10.63
C LEU A 533 -16.66 26.89 10.81
N VAL A 534 -17.86 26.31 10.91
CA VAL A 534 -19.10 27.03 11.25
C VAL A 534 -19.73 26.32 12.44
N SER A 535 -19.97 27.07 13.51
CA SER A 535 -20.58 26.55 14.74
C SER A 535 -21.92 27.25 15.00
N VAL A 536 -22.98 26.46 15.14
CA VAL A 536 -24.36 26.91 15.29
C VAL A 536 -24.93 26.35 16.58
N LEU A 537 -25.59 27.17 17.38
CA LEU A 537 -26.30 26.71 18.57
C LEU A 537 -27.82 26.84 18.37
N LEU A 538 -28.53 25.72 18.46
CA LEU A 538 -29.98 25.69 18.54
C LEU A 538 -30.42 25.79 20.00
N GLU A 539 -30.94 26.95 20.37
CA GLU A 539 -31.48 27.19 21.70
C GLU A 539 -33.00 27.21 21.68
N GLY A 540 -33.62 26.88 22.81
CA GLY A 540 -35.07 27.01 22.96
C GLY A 540 -35.59 26.21 24.14
N PRO A 541 -36.88 26.32 24.48
CA PRO A 541 -37.46 25.63 25.62
C PRO A 541 -37.29 24.09 25.54
N PRO A 542 -37.32 23.37 26.67
CA PRO A 542 -37.30 21.91 26.64
C PRO A 542 -38.52 21.38 25.88
N HIS A 543 -38.37 20.21 25.24
CA HIS A 543 -39.43 19.55 24.45
C HIS A 543 -39.87 20.26 23.15
N SER A 544 -39.13 21.29 22.69
CA SER A 544 -39.44 21.99 21.43
C SER A 544 -39.00 21.25 20.15
N GLY A 545 -38.24 20.15 20.27
CA GLY A 545 -37.78 19.35 19.11
C GLY A 545 -36.44 19.78 18.51
N LYS A 546 -35.60 20.51 19.25
CA LYS A 546 -34.27 20.99 18.80
C LYS A 546 -33.40 19.89 18.21
N THR A 547 -33.27 18.76 18.90
CA THR A 547 -32.48 17.60 18.45
C THR A 547 -32.97 17.06 17.11
N ALA A 548 -34.30 16.98 16.93
CA ALA A 548 -34.89 16.52 15.67
C ALA A 548 -34.64 17.52 14.53
N LEU A 549 -34.73 18.82 14.80
CA LEU A 549 -34.39 19.86 13.82
C LEU A 549 -32.89 19.85 13.47
N ALA A 550 -32.01 19.68 14.46
CA ALA A 550 -30.57 19.55 14.24
C ALA A 550 -30.23 18.33 13.37
N ALA A 551 -30.86 17.19 13.66
CA ALA A 551 -30.74 15.98 12.86
C ALA A 551 -31.26 16.19 11.43
N LYS A 552 -32.38 16.91 11.27
CA LYS A 552 -32.94 17.20 9.94
C LYS A 552 -32.06 18.13 9.11
N ILE A 553 -31.59 19.23 9.68
CA ILE A 553 -30.64 20.15 9.02
C ILE A 553 -29.38 19.38 8.60
N SER A 554 -28.91 18.47 9.47
CA SER A 554 -27.75 17.64 9.16
C SER A 554 -28.03 16.66 8.02
N GLU A 555 -29.18 15.99 7.99
CA GLU A 555 -29.60 15.10 6.90
C GLU A 555 -29.71 15.86 5.57
N ASP A 556 -30.39 17.01 5.58
CA ASP A 556 -30.62 17.84 4.40
C ASP A 556 -29.31 18.43 3.84
N SER A 557 -28.27 18.58 4.68
CA SER A 557 -26.94 19.01 4.23
C SER A 557 -26.28 18.05 3.23
N GLN A 558 -26.69 16.77 3.24
CA GLN A 558 -26.11 15.68 2.45
C GLN A 558 -24.57 15.58 2.58
N PHE A 559 -24.01 16.06 3.68
CA PHE A 559 -22.58 15.95 3.93
C PHE A 559 -22.17 14.47 4.01
N PRO A 560 -20.99 14.10 3.49
CA PRO A 560 -20.52 12.71 3.51
C PRO A 560 -20.51 12.15 4.94
N PHE A 561 -19.94 12.90 5.89
CA PHE A 561 -19.83 12.48 7.28
C PHE A 561 -20.77 13.30 8.15
N ILE A 562 -21.74 12.62 8.78
CA ILE A 562 -22.60 13.23 9.79
C ILE A 562 -22.59 12.34 11.02
N LYS A 563 -22.33 12.94 12.20
CA LYS A 563 -22.33 12.20 13.46
C LYS A 563 -23.02 12.98 14.57
N ILE A 564 -23.95 12.31 15.26
CA ILE A 564 -24.61 12.83 16.46
C ILE A 564 -23.87 12.34 17.70
N CYS A 565 -23.33 13.29 18.46
CA CYS A 565 -22.75 13.12 19.78
C CYS A 565 -23.85 13.34 20.83
N SER A 566 -24.55 12.25 21.18
CA SER A 566 -25.60 12.27 22.22
C SER A 566 -25.06 11.72 23.56
N PRO A 567 -25.51 12.27 24.70
CA PRO A 567 -25.25 11.72 26.03
C PRO A 567 -25.68 10.26 26.19
N ASP A 568 -26.66 9.79 25.42
CA ASP A 568 -27.23 8.45 25.55
C ASP A 568 -26.21 7.35 25.23
N LYS A 569 -25.22 7.65 24.38
CA LYS A 569 -24.11 6.75 24.04
C LYS A 569 -22.96 6.79 25.05
N MET A 570 -23.03 7.68 26.04
CA MET A 570 -21.96 7.94 27.02
C MET A 570 -22.44 7.75 28.47
N ILE A 571 -23.53 7.00 28.67
CA ILE A 571 -24.09 6.74 30.00
C ILE A 571 -23.07 5.93 30.84
N GLY A 572 -22.80 6.39 32.06
CA GLY A 572 -21.87 5.74 32.98
C GLY A 572 -20.39 6.00 32.70
N HIS A 573 -20.05 6.80 31.69
CA HIS A 573 -18.68 7.18 31.41
C HIS A 573 -18.16 8.19 32.44
N SER A 574 -16.89 8.03 32.84
CA SER A 574 -16.15 9.07 33.56
C SER A 574 -15.90 10.29 32.66
N GLU A 575 -15.58 11.43 33.27
CA GLU A 575 -15.30 12.68 32.54
C GLU A 575 -14.19 12.50 31.48
N ILE A 576 -13.15 11.73 31.81
CA ILE A 576 -12.04 11.41 30.89
C ILE A 576 -12.54 10.58 29.71
N SER A 577 -13.36 9.54 29.98
CA SER A 577 -13.91 8.69 28.93
C SER A 577 -14.87 9.46 28.01
N LYS A 578 -15.68 10.37 28.55
CA LYS A 578 -16.50 11.31 27.77
C LYS A 578 -15.64 12.19 26.87
N CYS A 579 -14.58 12.80 27.41
CA CYS A 579 -13.66 13.62 26.62
C CYS A 579 -12.99 12.83 25.50
N GLN A 580 -12.57 11.59 25.76
CA GLN A 580 -12.00 10.71 24.73
C GLN A 580 -13.01 10.35 23.65
N ALA A 581 -14.27 10.08 24.03
CA ALA A 581 -15.33 9.78 23.08
C ALA A 581 -15.66 10.99 22.19
N ILE A 582 -15.81 12.19 22.78
CA ILE A 582 -16.01 13.44 22.04
C ILE A 582 -14.83 13.69 21.12
N LYS A 583 -13.59 13.61 21.64
CA LYS A 583 -12.37 13.80 20.85
C LYS A 583 -12.33 12.86 19.64
N LYS A 584 -12.68 11.58 19.83
CA LYS A 584 -12.74 10.59 18.74
C LYS A 584 -13.74 11.00 17.65
N VAL A 585 -14.93 11.48 18.02
CA VAL A 585 -15.93 11.94 17.05
C VAL A 585 -15.40 13.10 16.20
N PHE A 586 -14.74 14.08 16.83
CA PHE A 586 -14.12 15.20 16.11
C PHE A 586 -12.93 14.77 15.26
N ASP A 587 -12.05 13.89 15.77
CA ASP A 587 -10.91 13.35 15.01
C ASP A 587 -11.36 12.54 13.79
N ASP A 588 -12.48 11.82 13.88
CA ASP A 588 -13.11 11.15 12.73
C ASP A 588 -13.77 12.15 11.77
N ALA A 589 -14.43 13.20 12.28
CA ALA A 589 -14.99 14.27 11.46
C ALA A 589 -13.91 15.02 10.66
N TYR A 590 -12.73 15.20 11.25
CA TYR A 590 -11.58 15.81 10.58
C TYR A 590 -11.01 14.95 9.46
N LYS A 591 -11.37 13.67 9.30
CA LYS A 591 -10.88 12.84 8.18
C LYS A 591 -11.67 13.06 6.89
N SER A 592 -12.92 13.51 7.02
CA SER A 592 -13.80 13.81 5.88
C SER A 592 -13.49 15.20 5.28
N GLN A 593 -13.74 15.37 3.98
CA GLN A 593 -13.65 16.68 3.31
C GLN A 593 -14.75 17.63 3.80
N LEU A 594 -15.97 17.12 3.95
CA LEU A 594 -17.12 17.84 4.51
C LEU A 594 -17.70 17.00 5.64
N SER A 595 -17.87 17.60 6.81
CA SER A 595 -18.45 16.92 7.97
C SER A 595 -19.42 17.79 8.75
N CYS A 596 -20.48 17.17 9.29
CA CYS A 596 -21.40 17.77 10.23
C CYS A 596 -21.36 16.99 11.55
N VAL A 597 -21.15 17.68 12.67
CA VAL A 597 -21.18 17.10 14.00
C VAL A 597 -22.27 17.76 14.80
N VAL A 598 -23.26 16.97 15.24
CA VAL A 598 -24.32 17.44 16.14
C VAL A 598 -23.92 17.11 17.56
N VAL A 599 -23.80 18.12 18.42
CA VAL A 599 -23.58 17.96 19.86
C VAL A 599 -24.92 18.16 20.55
N ASP A 600 -25.53 17.06 20.96
CA ASP A 600 -26.89 17.06 21.50
C ASP A 600 -26.92 17.26 23.02
N ASP A 601 -27.90 18.02 23.50
CA ASP A 601 -28.16 18.34 24.91
C ASP A 601 -26.86 18.64 25.67
N ILE A 602 -26.22 19.76 25.33
CA ILE A 602 -24.91 20.17 25.88
C ILE A 602 -24.94 20.17 27.42
N GLU A 603 -26.01 20.67 28.05
CA GLU A 603 -26.15 20.66 29.51
C GLU A 603 -26.08 19.25 30.12
N ARG A 604 -26.53 18.22 29.40
CA ARG A 604 -26.52 16.83 29.85
C ARG A 604 -25.18 16.15 29.59
N LEU A 605 -24.47 16.52 28.51
CA LEU A 605 -23.08 16.11 28.31
C LEU A 605 -22.17 16.61 29.43
N LEU A 606 -22.39 17.85 29.89
CA LEU A 606 -21.68 18.50 30.98
C LEU A 606 -22.09 18.03 32.38
N ASP A 607 -23.06 17.12 32.50
CA ASP A 607 -23.67 16.70 33.77
C ASP A 607 -24.16 17.89 34.64
N TYR A 608 -24.67 18.94 34.01
CA TYR A 608 -25.05 20.16 34.72
C TYR A 608 -26.28 19.96 35.61
N VAL A 609 -26.16 20.36 36.88
CA VAL A 609 -27.24 20.34 37.87
C VAL A 609 -27.44 21.74 38.45
N PRO A 610 -28.69 22.27 38.48
CA PRO A 610 -28.96 23.63 38.96
C PRO A 610 -28.84 23.81 40.49
N ILE A 611 -28.96 22.73 41.27
CA ILE A 611 -28.85 22.78 42.74
C ILE A 611 -27.38 22.77 43.13
N GLY A 612 -26.84 23.96 43.38
CA GLY A 612 -25.40 24.19 43.60
C GLY A 612 -24.65 23.87 42.31
N PRO A 613 -24.41 24.87 41.42
CA PRO A 613 -24.05 24.63 40.02
C PRO A 613 -22.82 23.71 39.92
N ARG A 614 -23.10 22.43 39.68
CA ARG A 614 -22.10 21.37 39.51
C ARG A 614 -22.17 20.94 38.06
N PHE A 615 -21.01 20.87 37.43
CA PHE A 615 -20.83 20.44 36.05
C PHE A 615 -19.40 19.90 35.88
N SER A 616 -19.20 19.11 34.84
CA SER A 616 -17.88 18.61 34.48
C SER A 616 -17.07 19.67 33.75
N ASN A 617 -16.19 20.36 34.48
CA ASN A 617 -15.32 21.38 33.88
C ASN A 617 -14.35 20.80 32.83
N LEU A 618 -13.90 19.55 33.02
CA LEU A 618 -13.01 18.90 32.06
C LEU A 618 -13.68 18.77 30.67
N VAL A 619 -14.94 18.34 30.65
CA VAL A 619 -15.73 18.20 29.42
C VAL A 619 -16.01 19.57 28.81
N LEU A 620 -16.31 20.59 29.64
CA LEU A 620 -16.53 21.97 29.20
C LEU A 620 -15.31 22.52 28.46
N GLN A 621 -14.13 22.44 29.07
CA GLN A 621 -12.88 22.96 28.47
C GLN A 621 -12.54 22.21 27.18
N ALA A 622 -12.73 20.89 27.16
CA ALA A 622 -12.52 20.10 25.94
C ALA A 622 -13.43 20.55 24.80
N LEU A 623 -14.72 20.78 25.07
CA LEU A 623 -15.69 21.27 24.09
C LEU A 623 -15.35 22.69 23.59
N LEU A 624 -14.99 23.61 24.47
CA LEU A 624 -14.58 24.98 24.08
C LEU A 624 -13.38 24.97 23.14
N VAL A 625 -12.39 24.11 23.40
CA VAL A 625 -11.24 23.94 22.51
C VAL A 625 -11.66 23.35 21.16
N LEU A 626 -12.53 22.34 21.15
CA LEU A 626 -13.00 21.69 19.93
C LEU A 626 -13.88 22.60 19.07
N LEU A 627 -14.70 23.46 19.68
CA LEU A 627 -15.52 24.47 18.98
C LEU A 627 -14.69 25.56 18.28
N LYS A 628 -13.46 25.81 18.74
CA LYS A 628 -12.54 26.80 18.16
C LYS A 628 -11.44 26.19 17.28
N LYS A 629 -11.27 24.86 17.33
CA LYS A 629 -10.22 24.16 16.60
C LYS A 629 -10.56 24.11 15.11
N THR A 630 -9.75 24.77 14.29
CA THR A 630 -9.91 24.74 12.83
C THR A 630 -9.53 23.37 12.26
N PRO A 631 -10.31 22.82 11.31
CA PRO A 631 -9.96 21.59 10.63
C PRO A 631 -8.69 21.76 9.77
N PRO A 632 -7.99 20.66 9.42
CA PRO A 632 -6.86 20.69 8.50
C PRO A 632 -7.21 21.26 7.12
N HIS A 633 -6.20 21.73 6.38
CA HIS A 633 -6.40 22.38 5.06
C HIS A 633 -7.26 21.54 4.10
N GLY A 634 -8.23 22.21 3.46
CA GLY A 634 -9.13 21.59 2.48
C GLY A 634 -10.30 20.82 3.09
N ARG A 635 -10.43 20.77 4.42
CA ARG A 635 -11.54 20.11 5.11
C ARG A 635 -12.44 21.15 5.78
N LYS A 636 -13.76 20.94 5.74
CA LYS A 636 -14.77 21.86 6.29
C LYS A 636 -15.67 21.14 7.29
N LEU A 637 -15.98 21.82 8.39
CA LEU A 637 -16.72 21.27 9.53
C LEU A 637 -17.87 22.21 9.91
N LEU A 638 -19.08 21.64 9.98
CA LEU A 638 -20.26 22.26 10.57
C LEU A 638 -20.52 21.62 11.94
N ILE A 639 -20.65 22.43 12.99
CA ILE A 639 -21.00 21.97 14.33
C ILE A 639 -22.37 22.53 14.68
N ILE A 640 -23.30 21.66 15.09
CA ILE A 640 -24.63 22.06 15.57
C ILE A 640 -24.76 21.64 17.03
N GLY A 641 -24.78 22.60 17.95
CA GLY A 641 -25.08 22.36 19.36
C GLY A 641 -26.58 22.48 19.63
N THR A 642 -27.13 21.69 20.55
CA THR A 642 -28.48 21.91 21.08
C THR A 642 -28.42 22.20 22.58
N THR A 643 -29.24 23.14 23.03
CA THR A 643 -29.42 23.42 24.46
C THR A 643 -30.84 23.83 24.80
N SER A 644 -31.32 23.40 25.97
CA SER A 644 -32.59 23.86 26.54
C SER A 644 -32.43 25.06 27.48
N ARG A 645 -31.20 25.40 27.87
CA ARG A 645 -30.91 26.48 28.84
C ARG A 645 -29.78 27.38 28.36
N LYS A 646 -30.13 28.41 27.58
CA LYS A 646 -29.21 29.46 27.13
C LYS A 646 -28.48 30.13 28.29
N ASP A 647 -29.20 30.48 29.35
CA ASP A 647 -28.69 31.27 30.47
C ASP A 647 -27.44 30.62 31.10
N VAL A 648 -27.45 29.29 31.22
CA VAL A 648 -26.33 28.52 31.77
C VAL A 648 -25.11 28.56 30.85
N LEU A 649 -25.31 28.43 29.53
CA LEU A 649 -24.22 28.50 28.56
C LEU A 649 -23.63 29.91 28.44
N GLN A 650 -24.43 30.94 28.73
CA GLN A 650 -23.97 32.32 28.79
C GLN A 650 -23.00 32.53 29.96
N GLU A 651 -23.33 32.02 31.15
CA GLU A 651 -22.44 32.07 32.32
C GLU A 651 -21.14 31.27 32.12
N MET A 652 -21.17 30.23 31.29
CA MET A 652 -20.01 29.39 30.96
C MET A 652 -19.16 29.93 29.79
N GLU A 653 -19.49 31.10 29.24
CA GLU A 653 -18.84 31.70 28.05
C GLU A 653 -18.84 30.77 26.81
N MET A 654 -19.75 29.80 26.78
CA MET A 654 -19.85 28.85 25.67
C MET A 654 -20.60 29.45 24.49
N LEU A 655 -21.52 30.39 24.73
CA LEU A 655 -22.21 31.11 23.66
C LEU A 655 -21.24 31.85 22.73
N ASP A 656 -20.19 32.46 23.27
CA ASP A 656 -19.19 33.21 22.51
C ASP A 656 -18.28 32.31 21.66
N ALA A 657 -18.27 31.00 21.93
CA ALA A 657 -17.56 30.02 21.10
C ALA A 657 -18.38 29.59 19.87
N PHE A 658 -19.70 29.80 19.87
CA PHE A 658 -20.55 29.55 18.72
C PHE A 658 -20.57 30.77 17.78
N SER A 659 -20.58 30.51 16.47
CA SER A 659 -20.59 31.58 15.47
C SER A 659 -21.95 32.26 15.39
N THR A 660 -23.03 31.50 15.56
CA THR A 660 -24.40 31.99 15.54
C THR A 660 -25.31 31.14 16.43
N THR A 661 -26.42 31.74 16.88
CA THR A 661 -27.45 31.09 17.69
C THR A 661 -28.79 31.20 16.98
N ILE A 662 -29.50 30.09 16.81
CA ILE A 662 -30.85 30.03 16.24
C ILE A 662 -31.83 29.68 17.36
N HIS A 663 -32.87 30.50 17.50
CA HIS A 663 -33.89 30.31 18.53
C HIS A 663 -35.08 29.49 18.02
N VAL A 664 -35.30 28.31 18.62
CA VAL A 664 -36.44 27.43 18.33
C VAL A 664 -37.60 27.78 19.25
N GLN A 665 -38.63 28.39 18.65
CA GLN A 665 -39.83 28.81 19.37
C GLN A 665 -40.77 27.64 19.68
N ASN A 666 -41.42 27.71 20.84
CA ASN A 666 -42.59 26.86 21.15
C ASN A 666 -43.83 27.36 20.40
N ILE A 667 -44.85 26.50 20.34
CA ILE A 667 -46.16 26.87 19.80
C ILE A 667 -46.78 27.92 20.73
N SER A 668 -46.91 29.14 20.21
CA SER A 668 -47.33 30.34 20.96
C SER A 668 -48.80 30.75 20.71
N SER A 669 -49.32 30.42 19.53
CA SER A 669 -50.67 30.78 19.07
C SER A 669 -51.58 29.56 19.01
N GLY A 670 -52.86 29.75 19.34
CA GLY A 670 -53.89 28.74 19.10
C GLY A 670 -54.05 28.37 17.63
N GLU A 671 -53.72 29.27 16.70
CA GLU A 671 -53.74 28.98 15.25
C GLU A 671 -52.62 28.00 14.87
N HIS A 672 -51.39 28.27 15.31
CA HIS A 672 -50.26 27.35 15.15
C HIS A 672 -50.51 25.98 15.78
N LEU A 673 -51.23 25.95 16.91
CA LEU A 673 -51.62 24.69 17.56
C LEU A 673 -52.61 23.88 16.70
N VAL A 674 -53.62 24.55 16.13
CA VAL A 674 -54.61 23.90 15.26
C VAL A 674 -53.94 23.40 13.97
N GLU A 675 -53.05 24.19 13.38
CA GLU A 675 -52.25 23.78 12.22
C GLU A 675 -51.39 22.55 12.53
N ALA A 676 -50.72 22.52 13.69
CA ALA A 676 -49.96 21.35 14.13
C ALA A 676 -50.84 20.10 14.26
N LEU A 677 -52.06 20.24 14.81
CA LEU A 677 -53.02 19.15 14.98
C LEU A 677 -53.59 18.66 13.64
N GLU A 678 -53.76 19.57 12.69
CA GLU A 678 -54.17 19.27 11.31
C GLU A 678 -53.13 18.43 10.59
N LEU A 679 -51.87 18.86 10.61
CA LEU A 679 -50.76 18.13 9.99
C LEU A 679 -50.53 16.75 10.62
N LEU A 680 -50.83 16.60 11.91
CA LEU A 680 -50.76 15.32 12.62
C LEU A 680 -51.93 14.38 12.34
N GLY A 681 -53.05 14.88 11.79
CA GLY A 681 -54.22 14.08 11.42
C GLY A 681 -54.86 13.27 12.56
N SER A 682 -54.59 13.63 13.82
CA SER A 682 -54.98 12.81 14.98
C SER A 682 -56.43 13.03 15.45
N PHE A 683 -57.02 14.19 15.15
CA PHE A 683 -58.39 14.56 15.52
C PHE A 683 -59.26 14.80 14.28
N THR A 684 -60.54 14.45 14.37
CA THR A 684 -61.53 14.71 13.32
C THR A 684 -61.81 16.21 13.16
N ASP A 685 -62.36 16.62 12.02
CA ASP A 685 -62.63 18.03 11.70
C ASP A 685 -63.58 18.68 12.74
N ALA A 686 -64.56 17.93 13.24
CA ALA A 686 -65.48 18.38 14.28
C ALA A 686 -64.77 18.60 15.63
N GLU A 687 -63.87 17.68 16.00
CA GLU A 687 -63.05 17.80 17.21
C GLU A 687 -62.07 18.98 17.09
N ARG A 688 -61.42 19.15 15.93
CA ARG A 688 -60.52 20.27 15.64
C ARG A 688 -61.24 21.61 15.71
N THR A 689 -62.46 21.70 15.19
CA THR A 689 -63.28 22.92 15.28
C THR A 689 -63.61 23.27 16.72
N THR A 690 -63.92 22.25 17.54
CA THR A 690 -64.20 22.40 18.97
C THR A 690 -62.95 22.86 19.74
N ILE A 691 -61.79 22.30 19.43
CA ILE A 691 -60.50 22.72 19.99
C ILE A 691 -60.22 24.16 19.57
N ALA A 692 -60.32 24.48 18.28
CA ALA A 692 -60.07 25.80 17.72
C ALA A 692 -60.91 26.89 18.40
N GLN A 693 -62.22 26.66 18.61
CA GLN A 693 -63.08 27.59 19.35
C GLN A 693 -62.59 27.86 20.78
N ASN A 694 -62.03 26.85 21.44
CA ASN A 694 -61.55 26.95 22.83
C ASN A 694 -60.17 27.58 22.96
N VAL A 695 -59.31 27.48 21.93
CA VAL A 695 -57.95 28.05 21.93
C VAL A 695 -57.86 29.39 21.20
N LYS A 696 -58.87 29.77 20.41
CA LYS A 696 -58.87 31.06 19.68
C LYS A 696 -58.79 32.24 20.66
N GLY A 697 -57.78 33.09 20.48
CA GLY A 697 -57.52 34.25 21.33
C GLY A 697 -56.79 33.95 22.65
N LYS A 698 -56.46 32.69 22.95
CA LYS A 698 -55.62 32.32 24.10
C LYS A 698 -54.16 32.19 23.69
N ARG A 699 -53.26 32.54 24.60
CA ARG A 699 -51.82 32.31 24.44
C ARG A 699 -51.50 30.91 24.92
N VAL A 700 -50.88 30.13 24.06
CA VAL A 700 -50.43 28.77 24.38
C VAL A 700 -48.92 28.83 24.53
N TRP A 701 -48.32 28.01 25.40
CA TRP A 701 -46.87 27.85 25.43
C TRP A 701 -46.52 26.38 25.58
N ILE A 702 -46.48 25.66 24.46
CA ILE A 702 -46.23 24.22 24.46
C ILE A 702 -45.20 23.81 23.42
N GLY A 703 -44.31 22.88 23.79
CA GLY A 703 -43.35 22.27 22.88
C GLY A 703 -43.97 21.12 22.09
N ILE A 704 -43.52 20.90 20.85
CA ILE A 704 -44.07 19.88 19.94
C ILE A 704 -43.99 18.46 20.51
N LYS A 705 -42.89 18.11 21.20
CA LYS A 705 -42.71 16.76 21.79
C LYS A 705 -43.69 16.53 22.93
N LYS A 706 -43.97 17.58 23.72
CA LYS A 706 -44.97 17.53 24.79
C LYS A 706 -46.39 17.46 24.21
N LEU A 707 -46.67 18.23 23.16
CA LEU A 707 -47.95 18.21 22.45
C LEU A 707 -48.29 16.80 21.94
N LEU A 708 -47.35 16.13 21.27
CA LEU A 708 -47.51 14.74 20.81
C LEU A 708 -47.91 13.79 21.95
N MET A 709 -47.25 13.92 23.11
CA MET A 709 -47.59 13.12 24.29
C MET A 709 -49.01 13.42 24.81
N LEU A 710 -49.44 14.68 24.82
CA LEU A 710 -50.79 15.06 25.23
C LEU A 710 -51.86 14.54 24.27
N ILE A 711 -51.59 14.57 22.97
CA ILE A 711 -52.47 14.03 21.93
C ILE A 711 -52.63 12.52 22.17
N GLU A 712 -51.53 11.79 22.27
CA GLU A 712 -51.55 10.34 22.43
C GLU A 712 -52.30 9.92 23.70
N MET A 713 -52.03 10.58 24.84
CA MET A 713 -52.76 10.35 26.10
C MET A 713 -54.26 10.61 25.97
N SER A 714 -54.66 11.57 25.14
CA SER A 714 -56.07 11.93 24.95
C SER A 714 -56.78 10.96 24.02
N LEU A 715 -56.08 10.41 23.01
CA LEU A 715 -56.61 9.43 22.07
C LEU A 715 -56.96 8.08 22.72
N GLN A 716 -56.29 7.74 23.83
CA GLN A 716 -56.60 6.54 24.63
C GLN A 716 -57.95 6.62 25.36
N MET A 717 -58.59 7.79 25.42
CA MET A 717 -59.94 7.93 25.98
C MET A 717 -61.03 7.68 24.92
N ASP A 718 -62.22 7.33 25.38
CA ASP A 718 -63.40 7.17 24.51
C ASP A 718 -63.65 8.45 23.71
N GLN A 719 -64.15 8.30 22.47
CA GLN A 719 -64.33 9.39 21.50
C GLN A 719 -65.03 10.63 22.09
N ALA A 720 -66.02 10.45 22.95
CA ALA A 720 -66.73 11.55 23.59
C ALA A 720 -65.88 12.40 24.55
N TYR A 721 -64.82 11.84 25.13
CA TYR A 721 -63.99 12.49 26.15
C TYR A 721 -62.62 12.96 25.65
N ARG A 722 -62.21 12.58 24.43
CA ARG A 722 -60.89 12.91 23.86
C ARG A 722 -60.59 14.41 23.89
N VAL A 723 -61.50 15.22 23.36
CA VAL A 723 -61.35 16.69 23.28
C VAL A 723 -61.32 17.33 24.66
N SER A 724 -62.24 16.91 25.55
CA SER A 724 -62.30 17.42 26.92
C SER A 724 -61.01 17.11 27.69
N LYS A 725 -60.50 15.87 27.54
CA LYS A 725 -59.25 15.45 28.18
C LYS A 725 -58.06 16.23 27.63
N PHE A 726 -57.95 16.39 26.31
CA PHE A 726 -56.89 17.16 25.69
C PHE A 726 -56.87 18.62 26.18
N LEU A 727 -58.02 19.30 26.19
CA LEU A 727 -58.13 20.68 26.69
C LEU A 727 -57.80 20.80 28.19
N SER A 728 -58.17 19.80 28.99
CA SER A 728 -57.80 19.76 30.41
C SER A 728 -56.30 19.59 30.60
N LEU A 729 -55.65 18.73 29.81
CA LEU A 729 -54.21 18.53 29.87
C LEU A 729 -53.45 19.77 29.37
N LEU A 730 -53.94 20.39 28.31
CA LEU A 730 -53.36 21.62 27.75
C LEU A 730 -53.38 22.77 28.77
N LYS A 731 -54.48 22.94 29.51
CA LYS A 731 -54.58 23.92 30.60
C LYS A 731 -53.56 23.69 31.72
N ASN A 732 -53.34 22.43 32.10
CA ASN A 732 -52.41 22.09 33.18
C ASN A 732 -50.94 22.37 32.83
N GLU A 733 -50.58 22.31 31.54
CA GLU A 733 -49.22 22.54 31.06
C GLU A 733 -48.93 24.01 30.67
N GLY A 734 -49.85 24.93 30.97
CA GLY A 734 -49.60 26.38 30.86
C GLY A 734 -50.22 27.09 29.65
N ALA A 735 -51.45 26.71 29.26
CA ALA A 735 -52.24 27.38 28.21
C ALA A 735 -53.59 27.93 28.70
#